data_AF-A0AAV5M460-F1
#
_entry.id   AF-A0AAV5M460-F1
#
_cell.length_a   1.000
_cell.length_b   1.000
_cell.length_c   1.000
_cell.angle_alpha   90.00
_cell.angle_beta   90.00
_cell.angle_gamma   90.00
#
_symmetry.space_group_name_H-M   'P 1'
#
loop_
_entity.id
_entity.type
_entity.pdbx_description
1 polymer ?
#
loop_
_entity_poly.entity_id
_entity_poly.type
_entity_poly.pdbx_seq_one_letter_code
_entity_poly.pdbx_strand_id
1 'polypeptide(L)'
;MESRELLVLFFFFLFALSFSSKPKFFLASADNVIFDFRSFTLRSFTLLGDSHLRDGVFGLTQGLGVPSSSSGTVIYNYPIPFFHQESNTTASFNTSFSFSINNLTASFGGGLAFFMSPDNQTLGSPGGYLGLVNSSQLTKNRFIVVEFDTRLDPHFGDPNDNHVGFDIDSLNSIKTADPSSQGIDLKSGNRITAWIDYKNELRLLIIFLSTSDSKPQRPLLTVDIDLSGYLREIIYVGFSASTEGSSETHSIESWSFRSFGFHPVRPRLHPHNVSDSSVTMITGVHGSSSGNKHHNKLGLGLGIAGPVFFCVAFSVIGYLSLRKWKGRRTEKNIKAEFVAGPREFSCKELKSATRGFHSSRIIGHGAFGNVYLAILMSSGAIAAVKRSRHSHEGKTEFLAELSIIACLRHKNLVQLQGWCAERGELLLVYEFMLNGSLDKMLYQESENGTQLSWSQRKNIAVGLASVLCYLHHECEQQVTHRDIKTSNIMLDGKFNARLGDFGLARLMDPDKSPASTLPAGTMGYLAPEYLQLGKATEKTDVFSYGVVVLEVACARRPIEKEPDSQRIEHLVDWVWGLQAEGRILEAADKRLNREFKEEEMRKLLLFDVGGKNGWTKPTGNETENYNAWASRNRFHVGDSLYFKYSNDSVLVVNKTSYKECSVSHPVFKFEDGETVFQFDRYGFFYFISGQPDHCRAGQRLIVRVMVHPATNAPQPAASPEGSGSEDGDGWDSFWGPPPVNSTIKLTIASYFLTALSGMLVVLYLLM
;
A
#
# COMPACT_ATOMS: atom_id res chain seq x y z
N MET A 1 -37.47 -9.37 -38.51
CA MET A 1 -37.49 -8.67 -37.20
C MET A 1 -36.07 -8.28 -36.88
N GLU A 2 -35.80 -6.98 -36.90
CA GLU A 2 -34.44 -6.43 -36.85
C GLU A 2 -33.84 -6.42 -35.45
N SER A 3 -32.51 -6.51 -35.41
CA SER A 3 -31.58 -6.52 -34.26
C SER A 3 -31.79 -5.46 -33.17
N ARG A 4 -32.68 -4.49 -33.38
CA ARG A 4 -32.94 -3.40 -32.43
C ARG A 4 -34.01 -3.77 -31.39
N GLU A 5 -34.95 -4.64 -31.74
CA GLU A 5 -35.99 -5.15 -30.83
C GLU A 5 -35.43 -6.09 -29.76
N LEU A 6 -34.41 -6.90 -30.12
CA LEU A 6 -33.72 -7.80 -29.20
C LEU A 6 -32.85 -7.07 -28.17
N LEU A 7 -32.31 -5.90 -28.54
CA LEU A 7 -31.51 -5.08 -27.61
C LEU A 7 -32.43 -4.42 -26.57
N VAL A 8 -33.61 -3.95 -26.97
CA VAL A 8 -34.58 -3.31 -26.06
C VAL A 8 -35.19 -4.34 -25.10
N LEU A 9 -35.49 -5.55 -25.57
CA LEU A 9 -35.94 -6.65 -24.70
C LEU A 9 -34.85 -7.12 -23.73
N PHE A 10 -33.58 -7.11 -24.14
CA PHE A 10 -32.45 -7.45 -23.26
C PHE A 10 -32.22 -6.38 -22.17
N PHE A 11 -32.37 -5.10 -22.51
CA PHE A 11 -32.28 -4.01 -21.53
C PHE A 11 -33.49 -3.99 -20.56
N PHE A 12 -34.70 -4.31 -21.01
CA PHE A 12 -35.85 -4.47 -20.12
C PHE A 12 -35.70 -5.67 -19.17
N PHE A 13 -35.09 -6.77 -19.63
CA PHE A 13 -34.84 -7.93 -18.79
C PHE A 13 -33.74 -7.68 -17.74
N LEU A 14 -32.69 -6.92 -18.08
CA LEU A 14 -31.66 -6.48 -17.14
C LEU A 14 -32.17 -5.44 -16.14
N PHE A 15 -33.07 -4.54 -16.55
CA PHE A 15 -33.67 -3.54 -15.67
C PHE A 15 -34.73 -4.14 -14.71
N ALA A 16 -35.40 -5.23 -15.11
CA ALA A 16 -36.30 -5.98 -14.24
C ALA A 16 -35.56 -6.86 -13.21
N LEU A 17 -34.34 -7.32 -13.52
CA LEU A 17 -33.49 -8.08 -12.60
C LEU A 17 -32.78 -7.20 -11.56
N SER A 18 -32.60 -5.91 -11.81
CA SER A 18 -32.01 -4.96 -10.86
C SER A 18 -33.00 -4.38 -9.83
N PHE A 19 -34.30 -4.70 -9.91
CA PHE A 19 -35.31 -4.28 -8.93
C PHE A 19 -35.92 -5.43 -8.09
N SER A 20 -35.39 -6.66 -8.18
CA SER A 20 -35.91 -7.82 -7.42
C SER A 20 -34.95 -8.42 -6.38
N SER A 21 -33.86 -7.72 -6.05
CA SER A 21 -32.99 -8.10 -4.93
C SER A 21 -32.78 -6.91 -4.01
N LYS A 22 -33.77 -6.67 -3.13
CA LYS A 22 -33.46 -6.01 -1.86
C LYS A 22 -32.34 -6.82 -1.17
N PRO A 23 -31.35 -6.18 -0.55
CA PRO A 23 -30.34 -6.90 0.21
C PRO A 23 -31.08 -7.70 1.28
N LYS A 24 -30.91 -9.02 1.28
CA LYS A 24 -31.22 -9.82 2.46
C LYS A 24 -30.23 -9.38 3.52
N PHE A 25 -30.62 -8.42 4.34
CA PHE A 25 -30.03 -8.28 5.67
C PHE A 25 -30.14 -9.66 6.32
N PHE A 26 -29.00 -10.28 6.60
CA PHE A 26 -28.97 -11.34 7.60
C PHE A 26 -29.42 -10.67 8.90
N LEU A 27 -30.67 -10.90 9.29
CA LEU A 27 -31.09 -10.72 10.69
C LEU A 27 -30.32 -11.77 11.49
N ALA A 28 -29.12 -11.41 11.95
CA ALA A 28 -28.48 -12.13 13.02
C ALA A 28 -29.38 -11.98 14.25
N SER A 29 -29.89 -13.09 14.77
CA SER A 29 -30.56 -13.08 16.06
C SER A 29 -29.54 -12.67 17.13
N ALA A 30 -29.89 -11.74 18.02
CA ALA A 30 -29.02 -11.37 19.14
C ALA A 30 -29.04 -12.49 20.19
N ASP A 31 -28.29 -13.55 19.91
CA ASP A 31 -28.10 -14.68 20.82
C ASP A 31 -26.94 -14.39 21.77
N ASN A 32 -27.01 -14.96 22.98
CA ASN A 32 -25.92 -14.93 23.94
C ASN A 32 -24.72 -15.71 23.37
N VAL A 33 -23.57 -15.06 23.24
CA VAL A 33 -22.32 -15.70 22.80
C VAL A 33 -21.60 -16.25 24.02
N ILE A 34 -21.21 -17.51 23.98
CA ILE A 34 -20.45 -18.19 25.04
C ILE A 34 -19.32 -18.99 24.40
N PHE A 35 -18.10 -18.79 24.87
CA PHE A 35 -16.98 -19.68 24.59
C PHE A 35 -16.05 -19.81 25.79
N ASP A 36 -15.38 -20.96 25.89
CA ASP A 36 -14.35 -21.25 26.88
C ASP A 36 -13.22 -22.05 26.21
N PHE A 37 -12.07 -21.40 26.03
CA PHE A 37 -10.87 -21.98 25.43
C PHE A 37 -9.82 -22.22 26.52
N ARG A 38 -9.62 -23.49 26.87
CA ARG A 38 -8.52 -23.96 27.74
C ARG A 38 -7.21 -24.17 26.97
N SER A 39 -7.30 -24.21 25.64
CA SER A 39 -6.20 -24.26 24.68
C SER A 39 -6.72 -23.78 23.31
N PHE A 40 -5.84 -23.27 22.47
CA PHE A 40 -6.22 -22.60 21.22
C PHE A 40 -5.92 -23.41 19.95
N THR A 41 -6.74 -23.20 18.92
CA THR A 41 -6.52 -23.72 17.56
C THR A 41 -6.83 -22.63 16.53
N LEU A 42 -6.16 -22.64 15.37
CA LEU A 42 -6.30 -21.58 14.36
C LEU A 42 -7.68 -21.50 13.67
N ARG A 43 -8.64 -22.38 13.97
CA ARG A 43 -9.95 -22.37 13.31
C ARG A 43 -10.80 -21.16 13.67
N SER A 44 -10.69 -20.69 14.91
CA SER A 44 -11.58 -19.66 15.47
C SER A 44 -10.91 -18.29 15.59
N PHE A 45 -9.65 -18.15 15.18
CA PHE A 45 -8.86 -16.94 15.40
C PHE A 45 -8.07 -16.51 14.15
N THR A 46 -7.85 -15.21 14.03
CA THR A 46 -6.96 -14.58 13.06
C THR A 46 -5.76 -14.03 13.79
N LEU A 47 -4.57 -14.34 13.29
CA LEU A 47 -3.28 -13.91 13.85
C LEU A 47 -2.69 -12.87 12.90
N LEU A 48 -2.34 -11.70 13.43
CA LEU A 48 -1.73 -10.58 12.71
C LEU A 48 -0.40 -10.20 13.37
N GLY A 49 0.47 -9.52 12.62
CA GLY A 49 1.81 -9.15 13.08
C GLY A 49 2.67 -10.37 13.42
N ASP A 50 3.42 -10.29 14.52
CA ASP A 50 4.32 -11.33 15.02
C ASP A 50 3.62 -12.40 15.88
N SER A 51 2.29 -12.33 15.97
CA SER A 51 1.51 -13.30 16.75
C SER A 51 1.61 -14.71 16.16
N HIS A 52 1.69 -15.69 17.03
CA HIS A 52 1.87 -17.09 16.67
C HIS A 52 1.13 -18.00 17.65
N LEU A 53 0.83 -19.22 17.23
CA LEU A 53 0.26 -20.27 18.07
C LEU A 53 1.31 -21.38 18.24
N ARG A 54 1.70 -21.66 19.49
CA ARG A 54 2.60 -22.77 19.83
C ARG A 54 2.01 -23.54 21.01
N ASP A 55 1.91 -24.87 20.86
CA ASP A 55 1.44 -25.78 21.92
C ASP A 55 0.10 -25.40 22.56
N GLY A 56 -0.81 -24.81 21.77
CA GLY A 56 -2.13 -24.39 22.24
C GLY A 56 -2.15 -23.07 23.01
N VAL A 57 -1.03 -22.33 23.04
CA VAL A 57 -0.87 -21.01 23.67
C VAL A 57 -0.59 -19.97 22.58
N PHE A 58 -1.25 -18.83 22.63
CA PHE A 58 -0.95 -17.72 21.73
C PHE A 58 0.24 -16.93 22.27
N GLY A 59 1.27 -16.74 21.44
CA GLY A 59 2.29 -15.72 21.65
C GLY A 59 1.96 -14.48 20.82
N LEU A 60 1.94 -13.29 21.41
CA LEU A 60 1.62 -12.04 20.72
C LEU A 60 2.88 -11.31 20.21
N THR A 61 4.02 -11.49 20.89
CA THR A 61 5.32 -10.90 20.50
C THR A 61 6.41 -11.96 20.45
N GLN A 62 7.49 -11.67 19.73
CA GLN A 62 8.70 -12.49 19.64
C GLN A 62 9.82 -11.92 20.53
N GLY A 63 10.61 -12.80 21.14
CA GLY A 63 11.81 -12.43 21.91
C GLY A 63 12.96 -11.99 21.01
N LEU A 64 12.83 -10.83 20.38
CA LEU A 64 13.85 -10.23 19.53
C LEU A 64 14.87 -9.44 20.35
N GLY A 65 16.10 -9.32 19.85
CA GLY A 65 17.13 -8.49 20.47
C GLY A 65 16.95 -7.00 20.15
N VAL A 66 17.16 -6.14 21.16
CA VAL A 66 17.18 -4.68 21.03
C VAL A 66 18.25 -4.26 20.00
N PRO A 67 17.97 -3.36 19.04
CA PRO A 67 16.86 -2.40 19.00
C PRO A 67 15.61 -2.86 18.22
N SER A 68 15.46 -4.16 17.97
CA SER A 68 14.29 -4.67 17.24
C SER A 68 13.04 -4.66 18.13
N SER A 69 11.90 -4.29 17.57
CA SER A 69 10.60 -4.32 18.25
C SER A 69 9.71 -5.39 17.62
N SER A 70 8.84 -6.00 18.42
CA SER A 70 7.85 -6.98 17.97
C SER A 70 6.44 -6.54 18.35
N SER A 71 5.45 -6.85 17.52
CA SER A 71 4.05 -6.58 17.83
C SER A 71 3.12 -7.54 17.11
N GLY A 72 2.05 -7.94 17.76
CA GLY A 72 1.09 -8.87 17.17
C GLY A 72 -0.28 -8.80 17.81
N THR A 73 -1.25 -9.34 17.09
CA THR A 73 -2.68 -9.24 17.42
C THR A 73 -3.37 -10.58 17.15
N VAL A 74 -4.21 -11.02 18.08
CA VAL A 74 -5.07 -12.19 17.93
C VAL A 74 -6.53 -11.74 17.99
N ILE A 75 -7.30 -12.04 16.95
CA ILE A 75 -8.72 -11.67 16.82
C ILE A 75 -9.58 -12.92 16.83
N TYR A 76 -10.68 -12.93 17.58
CA TYR A 76 -11.71 -13.96 17.47
C TYR A 76 -12.55 -13.75 16.20
N ASN A 77 -12.62 -14.77 15.34
CA ASN A 77 -13.16 -14.66 13.97
C ASN A 77 -14.67 -14.40 13.91
N TYR A 78 -15.40 -14.68 14.99
CA TYR A 78 -16.86 -14.56 15.03
C TYR A 78 -17.26 -13.30 15.79
N PRO A 79 -17.69 -12.23 15.10
CA PRO A 79 -18.07 -10.99 15.76
C PRO A 79 -19.29 -11.21 16.66
N ILE A 80 -19.30 -10.50 17.78
CA ILE A 80 -20.29 -10.63 18.85
C ILE A 80 -21.31 -9.49 18.73
N PRO A 81 -22.61 -9.81 18.55
CA PRO A 81 -23.67 -8.81 18.61
C PRO A 81 -23.95 -8.46 20.07
N PHE A 82 -23.79 -7.18 20.44
CA PHE A 82 -24.12 -6.70 21.78
C PHE A 82 -25.43 -5.92 21.84
N PHE A 83 -26.03 -5.58 20.71
CA PHE A 83 -27.24 -4.77 20.66
C PHE A 83 -28.39 -5.51 19.96
N HIS A 84 -29.54 -5.59 20.62
CA HIS A 84 -30.75 -6.14 20.04
C HIS A 84 -31.69 -5.00 19.60
N GLN A 85 -31.85 -4.86 18.29
CA GLN A 85 -32.55 -3.72 17.68
C GLN A 85 -34.04 -3.67 18.04
N GLU A 86 -34.72 -4.82 18.18
CA GLU A 86 -36.17 -4.85 18.43
C GLU A 86 -36.55 -4.52 19.88
N SER A 87 -35.72 -4.92 20.85
CA SER A 87 -35.94 -4.60 22.28
C SER A 87 -35.17 -3.36 22.74
N ASN A 88 -34.32 -2.78 21.89
CA ASN A 88 -33.41 -1.67 22.22
C ASN A 88 -32.58 -1.96 23.48
N THR A 89 -32.13 -3.21 23.63
CA THR A 89 -31.35 -3.67 24.80
C THR A 89 -29.89 -3.91 24.40
N THR A 90 -28.97 -3.42 25.22
CA THR A 90 -27.53 -3.73 25.11
C THR A 90 -27.19 -4.84 26.09
N ALA A 91 -26.43 -5.84 25.64
CA ALA A 91 -25.96 -6.95 26.45
C ALA A 91 -24.88 -6.51 27.45
N SER A 92 -24.92 -7.15 28.62
CA SER A 92 -23.82 -7.23 29.56
C SER A 92 -22.84 -8.32 29.10
N PHE A 93 -21.61 -8.29 29.60
CA PHE A 93 -20.65 -9.36 29.32
C PHE A 93 -19.72 -9.62 30.49
N ASN A 94 -19.12 -10.81 30.47
CA ASN A 94 -17.91 -11.07 31.22
C ASN A 94 -16.91 -11.82 30.36
N THR A 95 -15.63 -11.56 30.61
CA THR A 95 -14.51 -12.23 29.95
C THR A 95 -13.47 -12.55 31.00
N SER A 96 -12.80 -13.69 30.85
CA SER A 96 -11.64 -14.01 31.67
C SER A 96 -10.58 -14.73 30.86
N PHE A 97 -9.33 -14.35 31.09
CA PHE A 97 -8.20 -14.90 30.36
C PHE A 97 -6.97 -14.97 31.24
N SER A 98 -6.12 -15.94 30.95
CA SER A 98 -4.83 -16.12 31.63
C SER A 98 -3.72 -15.76 30.66
N PHE A 99 -2.77 -14.98 31.15
CA PHE A 99 -1.64 -14.48 30.38
C PHE A 99 -0.36 -14.47 31.22
N SER A 100 0.77 -14.34 30.54
CA SER A 100 2.08 -14.16 31.16
C SER A 100 2.91 -13.19 30.32
N ILE A 101 3.64 -12.31 31.00
CA ILE A 101 4.58 -11.37 30.37
C ILE A 101 5.98 -11.74 30.87
N ASN A 102 6.78 -12.26 29.96
CA ASN A 102 8.13 -12.77 30.24
C ASN A 102 9.17 -11.87 29.60
N ASN A 103 10.39 -11.91 30.13
CA ASN A 103 11.48 -11.11 29.60
C ASN A 103 12.82 -11.86 29.58
N LEU A 104 13.57 -11.70 28.50
CA LEU A 104 14.87 -12.35 28.27
C LEU A 104 16.06 -11.47 28.69
N THR A 105 15.91 -10.15 28.66
CA THR A 105 16.92 -9.16 29.07
C THR A 105 16.20 -8.07 29.84
N ALA A 106 16.71 -7.54 30.95
CA ALA A 106 15.97 -6.71 31.93
C ALA A 106 15.41 -5.33 31.45
N SER A 107 14.82 -5.26 30.26
CA SER A 107 14.14 -4.13 29.64
C SER A 107 12.70 -4.54 29.33
N PHE A 108 11.75 -3.88 29.98
CA PHE A 108 10.30 -4.09 29.87
C PHE A 108 9.70 -2.94 29.04
N GLY A 109 8.68 -3.17 28.21
CA GLY A 109 8.14 -2.16 27.30
C GLY A 109 6.95 -2.61 26.44
N GLY A 110 5.92 -1.78 26.36
CA GLY A 110 4.88 -1.82 25.33
C GLY A 110 3.60 -2.61 25.66
N GLY A 111 3.60 -3.45 26.70
CA GLY A 111 2.40 -4.00 27.37
C GLY A 111 1.48 -4.94 26.56
N LEU A 112 0.40 -5.39 27.21
CA LEU A 112 -0.66 -6.24 26.66
C LEU A 112 -2.00 -5.50 26.70
N ALA A 113 -2.85 -5.67 25.68
CA ALA A 113 -4.22 -5.17 25.69
C ALA A 113 -5.26 -6.24 25.34
N PHE A 114 -6.38 -6.25 26.06
CA PHE A 114 -7.64 -6.85 25.61
C PHE A 114 -8.49 -5.77 24.95
N PHE A 115 -8.97 -5.99 23.73
CA PHE A 115 -9.73 -4.99 22.99
C PHE A 115 -11.08 -5.48 22.48
N MET A 116 -12.00 -4.53 22.31
CA MET A 116 -13.28 -4.67 21.64
C MET A 116 -13.40 -3.58 20.56
N SER A 117 -13.65 -3.96 19.31
CA SER A 117 -13.66 -3.04 18.15
C SER A 117 -14.72 -3.44 17.11
N PRO A 118 -15.39 -2.50 16.41
CA PRO A 118 -16.26 -2.82 15.29
C PRO A 118 -15.50 -3.26 14.03
N ASP A 119 -14.19 -3.03 13.98
CA ASP A 119 -13.31 -3.42 12.88
C ASP A 119 -12.53 -4.71 13.19
N ASN A 120 -12.37 -5.56 12.17
CA ASN A 120 -11.52 -6.74 12.20
C ASN A 120 -10.10 -6.50 11.64
N GLN A 121 -9.77 -5.26 11.29
CA GLN A 121 -8.46 -4.82 10.84
C GLN A 121 -7.73 -3.98 11.91
N THR A 122 -7.57 -4.51 13.12
CA THR A 122 -6.71 -3.87 14.12
C THR A 122 -5.24 -4.20 13.83
N LEU A 123 -4.44 -3.16 13.55
CA LEU A 123 -3.04 -3.29 13.11
C LEU A 123 -2.06 -3.13 14.28
N GLY A 124 -1.38 -4.24 14.60
CA GLY A 124 -0.22 -4.36 15.48
C GLY A 124 0.98 -3.54 15.06
N SER A 125 0.98 -2.25 15.43
CA SER A 125 2.13 -1.35 15.35
C SER A 125 3.13 -1.64 16.48
N PRO A 126 4.44 -1.77 16.20
CA PRO A 126 5.48 -2.01 17.22
C PRO A 126 5.90 -0.75 18.02
N GLY A 127 5.08 0.31 17.97
CA GLY A 127 5.25 1.53 18.78
C GLY A 127 4.47 1.48 20.10
N GLY A 128 4.48 2.58 20.88
CA GLY A 128 3.82 2.73 22.19
C GLY A 128 2.28 2.80 22.15
N TYR A 129 1.65 1.92 21.38
CA TYR A 129 0.20 1.84 21.19
C TYR A 129 -0.34 0.44 21.53
N LEU A 130 0.37 -0.35 22.35
CA LEU A 130 -0.01 -1.72 22.77
C LEU A 130 -0.34 -2.67 21.60
N GLY A 131 0.15 -2.39 20.39
CA GLY A 131 -0.23 -3.13 19.18
C GLY A 131 -1.69 -2.97 18.73
N LEU A 132 -2.39 -1.92 19.18
CA LEU A 132 -3.81 -1.70 18.88
C LEU A 132 -4.04 -0.88 17.61
N VAL A 133 -3.33 0.24 17.47
CA VAL A 133 -3.51 1.21 16.38
C VAL A 133 -2.18 1.89 16.01
N ASN A 134 -2.10 2.42 14.79
CA ASN A 134 -1.01 3.31 14.40
C ASN A 134 -1.32 4.73 14.93
N SER A 135 -0.30 5.49 15.36
CA SER A 135 -0.39 6.85 15.95
C SER A 135 -1.25 7.84 15.15
N SER A 136 -1.33 7.63 13.83
CA SER A 136 -2.10 8.44 12.88
C SER A 136 -3.60 8.11 12.81
N GLN A 137 -4.06 7.05 13.49
CA GLN A 137 -5.43 6.53 13.42
C GLN A 137 -6.22 6.65 14.74
N LEU A 138 -5.62 7.23 15.80
CA LEU A 138 -6.25 7.37 17.13
C LEU A 138 -7.62 8.06 17.08
N THR A 139 -7.82 9.03 16.17
CA THR A 139 -9.05 9.83 16.10
C THR A 139 -10.14 9.24 15.21
N LYS A 140 -9.90 8.07 14.59
CA LYS A 140 -10.80 7.47 13.59
C LYS A 140 -11.34 6.09 13.98
N ASN A 141 -10.68 5.39 14.89
CA ASN A 141 -11.06 4.03 15.28
C ASN A 141 -11.81 4.06 16.61
N ARG A 142 -13.00 3.44 16.65
CA ARG A 142 -13.76 3.25 17.89
C ARG A 142 -13.33 1.95 18.55
N PHE A 143 -12.80 2.00 19.77
CA PHE A 143 -12.37 0.80 20.48
C PHE A 143 -12.50 0.96 21.99
N ILE A 144 -12.74 -0.16 22.66
CA ILE A 144 -12.72 -0.28 24.11
C ILE A 144 -11.56 -1.19 24.47
N VAL A 145 -10.69 -0.74 25.37
CA VAL A 145 -9.45 -1.43 25.71
C VAL A 145 -9.30 -1.55 27.23
N VAL A 146 -8.78 -2.70 27.66
CA VAL A 146 -8.18 -2.88 28.99
C VAL A 146 -6.71 -3.19 28.79
N GLU A 147 -5.85 -2.26 29.20
CA GLU A 147 -4.40 -2.33 29.08
C GLU A 147 -3.74 -2.90 30.34
N PHE A 148 -2.65 -3.63 30.14
CA PHE A 148 -1.79 -4.22 31.16
C PHE A 148 -0.36 -3.81 30.82
N ASP A 149 0.08 -2.71 31.43
CA ASP A 149 1.29 -2.02 31.05
C ASP A 149 2.46 -2.32 31.99
N THR A 150 3.62 -2.53 31.38
CA THR A 150 4.88 -2.85 32.03
C THR A 150 5.91 -1.72 31.94
N ARG A 151 5.48 -0.54 31.46
CA ARG A 151 6.31 0.65 31.24
C ARG A 151 5.60 1.87 31.79
N LEU A 152 6.39 2.80 32.36
CA LEU A 152 5.91 4.13 32.71
C LEU A 152 6.06 5.06 31.51
N ASP A 153 4.95 5.56 30.98
CA ASP A 153 4.91 6.69 30.04
C ASP A 153 4.27 7.94 30.69
N PRO A 154 5.10 8.92 31.10
CA PRO A 154 4.59 10.16 31.70
C PRO A 154 3.72 11.01 30.78
N HIS A 155 3.77 10.78 29.46
CA HIS A 155 2.97 11.52 28.48
C HIS A 155 1.51 11.08 28.47
N PHE A 156 1.22 9.82 28.84
CA PHE A 156 -0.13 9.24 28.89
C PHE A 156 -0.75 9.20 30.30
N GLY A 157 0.00 9.66 31.31
CA GLY A 157 -0.50 9.79 32.68
C GLY A 157 -0.37 8.51 33.52
N ASP A 158 0.56 7.62 33.14
CA ASP A 158 0.78 6.35 33.81
C ASP A 158 1.17 6.55 35.29
N PRO A 159 0.58 5.78 36.23
CA PRO A 159 0.88 5.92 37.65
C PRO A 159 2.25 5.34 38.03
N ASN A 160 2.70 4.28 37.35
CA ASN A 160 3.96 3.57 37.56
C ASN A 160 4.27 2.66 36.35
N ASP A 161 5.27 1.79 36.43
CA ASP A 161 5.66 0.82 35.40
C ASP A 161 5.03 -0.58 35.60
N ASN A 162 3.88 -0.64 36.28
CA ASN A 162 3.08 -1.84 36.57
C ASN A 162 1.62 -1.39 36.75
N HIS A 163 0.91 -1.07 35.66
CA HIS A 163 -0.45 -0.53 35.74
C HIS A 163 -1.46 -1.31 34.90
N VAL A 164 -2.73 -1.23 35.31
CA VAL A 164 -3.88 -1.68 34.53
C VAL A 164 -4.79 -0.49 34.26
N GLY A 165 -5.12 -0.28 33.00
CA GLY A 165 -5.88 0.86 32.51
C GLY A 165 -7.16 0.47 31.80
N PHE A 166 -8.05 1.44 31.62
CA PHE A 166 -9.29 1.29 30.85
C PHE A 166 -9.47 2.48 29.92
N ASP A 167 -9.54 2.20 28.63
CA ASP A 167 -9.52 3.21 27.57
C ASP A 167 -10.73 3.08 26.64
N ILE A 168 -11.17 4.23 26.13
CA ILE A 168 -12.17 4.33 25.07
C ILE A 168 -11.68 5.38 24.07
N ASP A 169 -11.53 4.96 22.80
CA ASP A 169 -11.19 5.81 21.66
C ASP A 169 -9.93 6.70 21.89
N SER A 170 -9.04 6.30 22.80
CA SER A 170 -7.90 7.07 23.30
C SER A 170 -6.85 6.13 23.89
N LEU A 171 -5.63 6.62 24.10
CA LEU A 171 -4.59 5.97 24.90
C LEU A 171 -4.46 6.54 26.32
N ASN A 172 -5.19 7.62 26.62
CA ASN A 172 -5.25 8.14 27.97
C ASN A 172 -6.34 7.40 28.74
N SER A 173 -5.92 6.57 29.68
CA SER A 173 -6.78 5.80 30.56
C SER A 173 -7.82 6.67 31.25
N ILE A 174 -9.09 6.28 31.11
CA ILE A 174 -10.20 6.88 31.86
C ILE A 174 -9.98 6.64 33.36
N LYS A 175 -9.43 5.47 33.70
CA LYS A 175 -9.09 5.11 35.06
C LYS A 175 -7.99 4.04 35.08
N THR A 176 -7.02 4.20 35.97
CA THR A 176 -5.93 3.25 36.18
C THR A 176 -5.95 2.66 37.58
N ALA A 177 -5.28 1.52 37.76
CA ALA A 177 -4.98 0.92 39.06
C ALA A 177 -3.59 0.28 39.06
N ASP A 178 -2.92 0.31 40.21
CA ASP A 178 -1.63 -0.36 40.45
C ASP A 178 -1.87 -1.78 41.00
N PRO A 179 -1.58 -2.85 40.24
CA PRO A 179 -1.68 -4.24 40.68
C PRO A 179 -0.79 -4.58 41.88
N SER A 180 0.27 -3.79 42.14
CA SER A 180 1.14 -3.96 43.30
C SER A 180 0.36 -3.82 44.61
N SER A 181 -0.73 -3.05 44.61
CA SER A 181 -1.65 -2.93 45.75
C SER A 181 -2.32 -4.25 46.16
N GLN A 182 -2.31 -5.26 45.26
CA GLN A 182 -2.79 -6.61 45.50
C GLN A 182 -1.67 -7.66 45.44
N GLY A 183 -0.40 -7.23 45.47
CA GLY A 183 0.78 -8.10 45.42
C GLY A 183 1.01 -8.74 44.06
N ILE A 184 0.56 -8.12 42.97
CA ILE A 184 0.71 -8.63 41.61
C ILE A 184 1.72 -7.76 40.86
N ASP A 185 2.71 -8.42 40.26
CA ASP A 185 3.68 -7.81 39.35
C ASP A 185 3.47 -8.41 37.95
N LEU A 186 3.04 -7.57 37.00
CA LEU A 186 2.81 -7.95 35.61
C LEU A 186 4.09 -8.49 34.95
N LYS A 187 5.26 -8.04 35.41
CA LYS A 187 6.58 -8.40 34.88
C LYS A 187 7.15 -9.70 35.44
N SER A 188 6.44 -10.35 36.35
CA SER A 188 6.97 -11.50 37.10
C SER A 188 7.17 -12.78 36.28
N GLY A 189 6.67 -12.84 35.05
CA GLY A 189 6.64 -14.05 34.22
C GLY A 189 5.67 -15.13 34.71
N ASN A 190 5.08 -14.95 35.89
CA ASN A 190 4.06 -15.84 36.41
C ASN A 190 2.77 -15.71 35.60
N ARG A 191 2.00 -16.80 35.60
CA ARG A 191 0.65 -16.79 35.04
C ARG A 191 -0.27 -15.90 35.87
N ILE A 192 -0.91 -14.94 35.21
CA ILE A 192 -1.88 -13.99 35.78
C ILE A 192 -3.21 -14.20 35.07
N THR A 193 -4.31 -14.20 35.82
CA THR A 193 -5.66 -14.28 35.28
C THR A 193 -6.40 -12.97 35.53
N ALA A 194 -6.98 -12.41 34.47
CA ALA A 194 -7.83 -11.23 34.52
C ALA A 194 -9.31 -11.64 34.36
N TRP A 195 -10.21 -10.94 35.06
CA TRP A 195 -11.66 -11.00 34.84
C TRP A 195 -12.18 -9.60 34.61
N ILE A 196 -12.91 -9.39 33.52
CA ILE A 196 -13.58 -8.13 33.19
C ILE A 196 -15.08 -8.40 33.16
N ASP A 197 -15.82 -7.77 34.06
CA ASP A 197 -17.27 -7.82 34.12
C ASP A 197 -17.85 -6.47 33.72
N TYR A 198 -18.69 -6.44 32.70
CA TYR A 198 -19.51 -5.28 32.37
C TYR A 198 -20.99 -5.57 32.60
N LYS A 199 -21.64 -4.75 33.42
CA LYS A 199 -23.08 -4.83 33.70
C LYS A 199 -23.77 -3.60 33.12
N ASN A 200 -24.44 -3.76 31.98
CA ASN A 200 -25.13 -2.67 31.28
C ASN A 200 -26.19 -1.97 32.16
N GLU A 201 -27.00 -2.75 32.87
CA GLU A 201 -28.05 -2.25 33.80
C GLU A 201 -27.48 -1.35 34.90
N LEU A 202 -26.25 -1.60 35.33
CA LEU A 202 -25.59 -0.84 36.39
C LEU A 202 -24.61 0.20 35.85
N ARG A 203 -24.39 0.23 34.53
CA ARG A 203 -23.37 1.06 33.87
C ARG A 203 -22.00 0.92 34.56
N LEU A 204 -21.61 -0.32 34.83
CA LEU A 204 -20.49 -0.62 35.69
C LEU A 204 -19.56 -1.65 35.04
N LEU A 205 -18.30 -1.27 34.86
CA LEU A 205 -17.21 -2.15 34.45
C LEU A 205 -16.30 -2.44 35.64
N ILE A 206 -16.00 -3.71 35.89
CA ILE A 206 -15.20 -4.16 37.04
C ILE A 206 -14.11 -5.11 36.55
N ILE A 207 -12.87 -4.80 36.88
CA ILE A 207 -11.68 -5.57 36.53
C ILE A 207 -11.09 -6.19 37.78
N PHE A 208 -10.78 -7.48 37.72
CA PHE A 208 -10.15 -8.26 38.77
C PHE A 208 -8.88 -8.89 38.21
N LEU A 209 -7.88 -9.07 39.06
CA LEU A 209 -6.60 -9.67 38.69
C LEU A 209 -6.13 -10.62 39.79
N SER A 210 -5.60 -11.79 39.44
CA SER A 210 -5.04 -12.74 40.41
C SER A 210 -3.99 -13.63 39.76
N THR A 211 -3.04 -14.11 40.56
CA THR A 211 -2.14 -15.21 40.20
C THR A 211 -2.76 -16.59 40.45
N SER A 212 -3.93 -16.65 41.09
CA SER A 212 -4.74 -17.87 41.28
C SER A 212 -5.70 -18.09 40.11
N ASP A 213 -6.19 -19.32 39.96
CA ASP A 213 -7.28 -19.68 39.04
C ASP A 213 -8.66 -19.18 39.50
N SER A 214 -8.78 -18.69 40.73
CA SER A 214 -10.03 -18.21 41.31
C SER A 214 -10.16 -16.69 41.26
N LYS A 215 -11.30 -16.19 40.80
CA LYS A 215 -11.61 -14.76 40.81
C LYS A 215 -11.56 -14.19 42.24
N PRO A 216 -10.80 -13.12 42.50
CA PRO A 216 -10.69 -12.54 43.84
C PRO A 216 -11.95 -11.79 44.24
N GLN A 217 -12.16 -11.61 45.55
CA GLN A 217 -13.31 -10.87 46.09
C GLN A 217 -13.17 -9.36 45.89
N ARG A 218 -11.94 -8.83 45.98
CA ARG A 218 -11.67 -7.41 45.85
C ARG A 218 -11.35 -7.08 44.38
N PRO A 219 -12.07 -6.15 43.74
CA PRO A 219 -11.72 -5.71 42.40
C PRO A 219 -10.44 -4.90 42.41
N LEU A 220 -9.70 -4.95 41.31
CA LEU A 220 -8.54 -4.09 41.07
C LEU A 220 -9.00 -2.70 40.63
N LEU A 221 -9.94 -2.65 39.68
CA LEU A 221 -10.43 -1.41 39.08
C LEU A 221 -11.96 -1.48 38.89
N THR A 222 -12.65 -0.40 39.23
CA THR A 222 -14.10 -0.24 39.04
C THR A 222 -14.35 1.08 38.32
N VAL A 223 -15.10 1.06 37.21
CA VAL A 223 -15.36 2.22 36.34
C VAL A 223 -16.87 2.35 36.13
N ASP A 224 -17.43 3.51 36.48
CA ASP A 224 -18.81 3.88 36.18
C ASP A 224 -18.88 4.37 34.72
N ILE A 225 -19.41 3.56 33.81
CA ILE A 225 -19.40 3.82 32.36
C ILE A 225 -20.60 3.21 31.63
N ASP A 226 -21.18 3.96 30.70
CA ASP A 226 -22.23 3.49 29.79
C ASP A 226 -21.62 3.15 28.42
N LEU A 227 -21.55 1.85 28.09
CA LEU A 227 -21.01 1.34 26.84
C LEU A 227 -22.08 1.14 25.77
N SER A 228 -23.36 1.41 26.06
CA SER A 228 -24.48 1.17 25.14
C SER A 228 -24.40 1.97 23.84
N GLY A 229 -23.68 3.10 23.83
CA GLY A 229 -23.38 3.87 22.62
C GLY A 229 -22.31 3.24 21.74
N TYR A 230 -21.38 2.48 22.33
CA TYR A 230 -20.23 1.87 21.66
C TYR A 230 -20.53 0.44 21.18
N LEU A 231 -21.44 -0.26 21.87
CA LEU A 231 -21.80 -1.65 21.61
C LEU A 231 -22.98 -1.83 20.63
N ARG A 232 -23.27 -0.81 19.79
CA ARG A 232 -24.42 -0.82 18.85
C ARG A 232 -24.18 -1.60 17.58
N GLU A 233 -22.92 -1.79 17.21
CA GLU A 233 -22.49 -2.52 16.01
C GLU A 233 -22.11 -3.96 16.36
N ILE A 234 -21.73 -4.74 15.34
CA ILE A 234 -21.08 -6.04 15.57
C ILE A 234 -19.66 -5.79 16.09
N ILE A 235 -19.24 -6.49 17.14
CA ILE A 235 -17.97 -6.21 17.82
C ILE A 235 -17.05 -7.42 17.74
N TYR A 236 -15.83 -7.20 17.24
CA TYR A 236 -14.72 -8.13 17.33
C TYR A 236 -14.01 -7.98 18.68
N VAL A 237 -13.57 -9.09 19.23
CA VAL A 237 -12.82 -9.16 20.49
C VAL A 237 -11.49 -9.85 20.27
N GLY A 238 -10.45 -9.39 20.96
CA GLY A 238 -9.10 -9.92 20.75
C GLY A 238 -8.07 -9.40 21.74
N PHE A 239 -6.82 -9.76 21.48
CA PHE A 239 -5.64 -9.33 22.25
C PHE A 239 -4.59 -8.73 21.33
N SER A 240 -3.85 -7.74 21.83
CA SER A 240 -2.67 -7.20 21.16
C SER A 240 -1.54 -6.95 22.14
N ALA A 241 -0.31 -6.92 21.64
CA ALA A 241 0.86 -6.52 22.43
C ALA A 241 1.94 -5.91 21.53
N SER A 242 2.83 -5.12 22.12
CA SER A 242 4.00 -4.51 21.50
C SER A 242 5.19 -4.60 22.44
N THR A 243 6.42 -4.70 21.93
CA THR A 243 7.62 -4.66 22.76
C THR A 243 8.29 -3.29 22.81
N GLU A 244 7.96 -2.38 21.87
CA GLU A 244 8.45 -0.99 21.83
C GLU A 244 9.97 -0.82 22.09
N GLY A 245 10.79 -1.73 21.56
CA GLY A 245 12.25 -1.73 21.72
C GLY A 245 12.76 -2.49 22.94
N SER A 246 11.90 -3.26 23.61
CA SER A 246 12.20 -4.22 24.67
C SER A 246 12.22 -5.68 24.14
N SER A 247 12.65 -6.62 24.98
CA SER A 247 12.71 -8.07 24.67
C SER A 247 11.57 -8.88 25.29
N GLU A 248 10.45 -8.25 25.67
CA GLU A 248 9.32 -8.92 26.29
C GLU A 248 8.56 -9.86 25.34
N THR A 249 8.11 -10.97 25.90
CA THR A 249 7.22 -11.92 25.23
C THR A 249 5.90 -12.01 25.98
N HIS A 250 4.81 -11.82 25.24
CA HIS A 250 3.44 -11.85 25.77
C HIS A 250 2.73 -13.12 25.33
N SER A 251 2.17 -13.89 26.28
CA SER A 251 1.41 -15.11 26.00
C SER A 251 0.01 -15.10 26.58
N ILE A 252 -0.97 -15.63 25.81
CA ILE A 252 -2.33 -15.91 26.25
C ILE A 252 -2.54 -17.43 26.28
N GLU A 253 -2.90 -17.96 27.44
CA GLU A 253 -2.95 -19.40 27.72
C GLU A 253 -4.38 -19.95 27.75
N SER A 254 -5.35 -19.16 28.21
CA SER A 254 -6.76 -19.52 28.21
C SER A 254 -7.63 -18.28 28.07
N TRP A 255 -8.81 -18.43 27.48
CA TRP A 255 -9.76 -17.34 27.32
C TRP A 255 -11.20 -17.84 27.31
N SER A 256 -12.04 -17.25 28.15
CA SER A 256 -13.49 -17.43 28.16
C SER A 256 -14.21 -16.10 28.01
N PHE A 257 -15.35 -16.13 27.33
CA PHE A 257 -16.18 -14.96 27.11
C PHE A 257 -17.65 -15.35 27.17
N ARG A 258 -18.47 -14.49 27.74
CA ARG A 258 -19.92 -14.64 27.74
C ARG A 258 -20.63 -13.29 27.64
N SER A 259 -21.51 -13.13 26.65
CA SER A 259 -22.51 -12.06 26.62
C SER A 259 -23.85 -12.54 27.19
N PHE A 260 -24.60 -11.65 27.82
CA PHE A 260 -25.90 -11.94 28.44
C PHE A 260 -26.75 -10.67 28.60
N GLY A 261 -28.07 -10.81 28.78
CA GLY A 261 -28.97 -9.68 29.02
C GLY A 261 -30.02 -9.45 27.92
N PHE A 262 -30.03 -10.28 26.86
CA PHE A 262 -31.15 -10.31 25.93
C PHE A 262 -32.34 -11.03 26.58
N HIS A 263 -33.43 -10.30 26.85
CA HIS A 263 -34.66 -10.91 27.36
C HIS A 263 -35.43 -11.61 26.23
N PRO A 264 -35.92 -12.84 26.43
CA PRO A 264 -36.77 -13.49 25.44
C PRO A 264 -38.08 -12.72 25.30
N VAL A 265 -38.33 -12.14 24.12
CA VAL A 265 -39.62 -11.52 23.79
C VAL A 265 -40.67 -12.63 23.74
N ARG A 266 -41.57 -12.70 24.73
CA ARG A 266 -42.75 -13.56 24.65
C ARG A 266 -43.58 -13.16 23.42
N PRO A 267 -43.99 -14.09 22.55
CA PRO A 267 -44.83 -13.75 21.41
C PRO A 267 -46.13 -13.12 21.89
N ARG A 268 -46.41 -11.89 21.45
CA ARG A 268 -47.75 -11.29 21.62
C ARG A 268 -48.72 -12.07 20.75
N LEU A 269 -49.46 -13.00 21.36
CA LEU A 269 -50.70 -13.56 20.80
C LEU A 269 -51.66 -12.39 20.51
N HIS A 270 -51.87 -12.07 19.24
CA HIS A 270 -53.06 -11.35 18.81
C HIS A 270 -54.13 -12.39 18.43
N PRO A 271 -55.33 -12.31 19.04
CA PRO A 271 -56.40 -13.27 18.79
C PRO A 271 -57.13 -12.89 17.50
N HIS A 272 -56.97 -13.70 16.45
CA HIS A 272 -57.98 -13.76 15.39
C HIS A 272 -58.91 -14.92 15.68
N ASN A 273 -60.00 -14.57 16.36
CA ASN A 273 -61.23 -15.33 16.36
C ASN A 273 -61.97 -14.98 15.07
N VAL A 274 -62.43 -15.99 14.31
CA VAL A 274 -63.79 -16.12 13.73
C VAL A 274 -63.82 -17.39 12.87
N SER A 275 -64.50 -18.40 13.43
CA SER A 275 -65.35 -19.46 12.85
C SER A 275 -64.99 -20.08 11.49
N ASP A 276 -64.86 -21.41 11.47
CA ASP A 276 -66.07 -22.23 11.28
C ASP A 276 -65.89 -23.68 11.76
N SER A 277 -66.98 -24.22 12.29
CA SER A 277 -67.06 -25.53 12.92
C SER A 277 -67.64 -26.55 11.94
N SER A 278 -67.02 -27.72 11.80
CA SER A 278 -67.75 -29.00 11.73
C SER A 278 -66.82 -30.23 11.86
N VAL A 279 -66.93 -30.83 13.04
CA VAL A 279 -66.93 -32.26 13.41
C VAL A 279 -66.50 -33.31 12.36
N THR A 280 -65.39 -33.97 12.70
CA THR A 280 -65.14 -35.43 12.82
C THR A 280 -65.78 -36.40 11.81
N MET A 281 -64.97 -37.29 11.21
CA MET A 281 -65.02 -38.76 11.42
C MET A 281 -63.87 -39.50 10.71
N ILE A 282 -63.55 -40.66 11.27
CA ILE A 282 -62.32 -41.45 11.15
C ILE A 282 -62.47 -42.59 10.11
N THR A 283 -61.32 -42.96 9.51
CA THR A 283 -60.93 -44.27 8.90
C THR A 283 -61.58 -44.86 7.65
N GLY A 284 -60.70 -45.53 6.88
CA GLY A 284 -61.01 -46.65 5.97
C GLY A 284 -60.37 -46.42 4.59
N VAL A 285 -59.13 -46.84 4.29
CA VAL A 285 -58.63 -48.21 4.00
C VAL A 285 -59.28 -48.88 2.78
N HIS A 286 -58.40 -49.42 1.92
CA HIS A 286 -58.59 -50.28 0.72
C HIS A 286 -58.94 -49.55 -0.58
N GLY A 287 -58.39 -49.91 -1.75
CA GLY A 287 -57.49 -50.97 -2.19
C GLY A 287 -57.28 -50.74 -3.69
N SER A 288 -56.03 -50.75 -4.17
CA SER A 288 -55.38 -51.89 -4.84
C SER A 288 -55.67 -52.03 -6.35
N SER A 289 -54.55 -52.26 -7.05
CA SER A 289 -54.37 -52.92 -8.36
C SER A 289 -54.64 -52.05 -9.60
N SER A 290 -53.64 -51.80 -10.47
CA SER A 290 -52.87 -52.68 -11.38
C SER A 290 -53.42 -52.47 -12.81
N GLY A 291 -52.66 -52.29 -13.88
CA GLY A 291 -51.22 -52.29 -14.14
C GLY A 291 -50.99 -52.22 -15.66
N ASN A 292 -49.73 -51.98 -16.07
CA ASN A 292 -49.08 -52.35 -17.35
C ASN A 292 -49.69 -51.88 -18.71
N LYS A 293 -48.99 -51.69 -19.84
CA LYS A 293 -47.58 -51.51 -20.28
C LYS A 293 -47.67 -51.25 -21.81
N HIS A 294 -46.76 -50.42 -22.33
CA HIS A 294 -46.09 -50.41 -23.67
C HIS A 294 -46.82 -50.76 -24.99
N HIS A 295 -46.54 -49.99 -26.07
CA HIS A 295 -45.67 -50.42 -27.20
C HIS A 295 -45.48 -49.33 -28.29
N ASN A 296 -44.28 -49.32 -28.90
CA ASN A 296 -43.85 -48.53 -30.07
C ASN A 296 -44.09 -49.30 -31.39
N LYS A 297 -44.19 -48.61 -32.56
CA LYS A 297 -43.26 -48.75 -33.72
C LYS A 297 -43.63 -47.92 -34.98
N LEU A 298 -42.60 -47.75 -35.83
CA LEU A 298 -42.40 -46.97 -37.06
C LEU A 298 -43.12 -47.47 -38.34
N GLY A 299 -43.18 -46.60 -39.37
CA GLY A 299 -43.29 -46.92 -40.81
C GLY A 299 -42.30 -46.10 -41.67
N LEU A 300 -41.88 -46.64 -42.82
CA LEU A 300 -40.67 -46.33 -43.60
C LEU A 300 -40.95 -46.07 -45.11
N GLY A 301 -40.07 -45.32 -45.81
CA GLY A 301 -39.94 -45.20 -47.29
C GLY A 301 -39.57 -43.75 -47.70
N LEU A 302 -38.63 -43.40 -48.59
CA LEU A 302 -37.99 -44.00 -49.78
C LEU A 302 -36.70 -43.20 -50.14
N GLY A 303 -35.76 -43.81 -50.88
CA GLY A 303 -34.77 -43.12 -51.74
C GLY A 303 -33.30 -43.24 -51.31
N ILE A 304 -32.58 -44.25 -51.80
CA ILE A 304 -31.19 -44.56 -51.37
C ILE A 304 -30.09 -43.84 -52.19
N ALA A 305 -30.42 -43.17 -53.31
CA ALA A 305 -29.40 -42.51 -54.14
C ALA A 305 -29.08 -41.05 -53.72
N GLY A 306 -30.08 -40.29 -53.25
CA GLY A 306 -29.87 -38.93 -52.73
C GLY A 306 -29.09 -38.88 -51.41
N PRO A 307 -29.41 -39.72 -50.41
CA PRO A 307 -28.76 -39.67 -49.10
C PRO A 307 -27.27 -39.97 -49.17
N VAL A 308 -26.83 -40.89 -50.04
CA VAL A 308 -25.39 -41.22 -50.14
C VAL A 308 -24.58 -40.05 -50.69
N PHE A 309 -25.07 -39.36 -51.71
CA PHE A 309 -24.43 -38.16 -52.25
C PHE A 309 -24.39 -37.03 -51.21
N PHE A 310 -25.51 -36.78 -50.52
CA PHE A 310 -25.56 -35.81 -49.45
C PHE A 310 -24.70 -36.21 -48.25
N CYS A 311 -24.64 -37.49 -47.86
CA CYS A 311 -23.79 -37.98 -46.77
C CYS A 311 -22.31 -37.79 -47.09
N VAL A 312 -21.87 -38.06 -48.32
CA VAL A 312 -20.48 -37.82 -48.74
C VAL A 312 -20.21 -36.32 -48.81
N ALA A 313 -21.10 -35.52 -49.38
CA ALA A 313 -20.95 -34.06 -49.42
C ALA A 313 -20.92 -33.44 -48.02
N PHE A 314 -21.80 -33.84 -47.10
CA PHE A 314 -21.79 -33.42 -45.70
C PHE A 314 -20.58 -33.94 -44.93
N SER A 315 -20.05 -35.12 -45.28
CA SER A 315 -18.80 -35.61 -44.67
C SER A 315 -17.58 -34.82 -45.14
N VAL A 316 -17.52 -34.44 -46.42
CA VAL A 316 -16.44 -33.61 -46.98
C VAL A 316 -16.56 -32.16 -46.49
N ILE A 317 -17.74 -31.56 -46.53
CA ILE A 317 -18.00 -30.23 -45.98
C ILE A 317 -17.77 -30.25 -44.47
N GLY A 318 -18.18 -31.30 -43.77
CA GLY A 318 -17.92 -31.54 -42.36
C GLY A 318 -16.42 -31.65 -42.07
N TYR A 319 -15.66 -32.39 -42.89
CA TYR A 319 -14.21 -32.52 -42.75
C TYR A 319 -13.46 -31.20 -43.04
N LEU A 320 -13.84 -30.49 -44.11
CA LEU A 320 -13.27 -29.19 -44.47
C LEU A 320 -13.66 -28.11 -43.44
N SER A 321 -14.89 -28.17 -42.94
CA SER A 321 -15.38 -27.31 -41.86
C SER A 321 -14.71 -27.67 -40.55
N LEU A 322 -14.45 -28.93 -40.23
CA LEU A 322 -13.69 -29.38 -39.05
C LEU A 322 -12.22 -29.00 -39.16
N ARG A 323 -11.63 -28.97 -40.35
CA ARG A 323 -10.24 -28.53 -40.58
C ARG A 323 -10.12 -27.01 -40.48
N LYS A 324 -11.05 -26.25 -41.06
CA LYS A 324 -11.14 -24.78 -40.89
C LYS A 324 -11.58 -24.38 -39.48
N TRP A 325 -12.44 -25.17 -38.82
CA TRP A 325 -12.90 -24.96 -37.44
C TRP A 325 -11.85 -25.39 -36.45
N LYS A 326 -11.03 -26.43 -36.68
CA LYS A 326 -9.83 -26.69 -35.86
C LYS A 326 -8.85 -25.53 -35.95
N GLY A 327 -8.55 -25.00 -37.15
CA GLY A 327 -7.70 -23.82 -37.29
C GLY A 327 -8.27 -22.57 -36.59
N ARG A 328 -9.55 -22.27 -36.81
CA ARG A 328 -10.24 -21.12 -36.18
C ARG A 328 -10.53 -21.31 -34.70
N ARG A 329 -10.71 -22.53 -34.19
CA ARG A 329 -10.97 -22.86 -32.78
C ARG A 329 -9.66 -22.93 -32.01
N THR A 330 -8.54 -23.32 -32.62
CA THR A 330 -7.21 -23.15 -32.01
C THR A 330 -6.88 -21.67 -31.85
N GLU A 331 -7.08 -20.84 -32.88
CA GLU A 331 -6.82 -19.40 -32.80
C GLU A 331 -7.83 -18.66 -31.89
N LYS A 332 -9.13 -19.02 -31.94
CA LYS A 332 -10.15 -18.48 -31.03
C LYS A 332 -10.03 -19.01 -29.61
N ASN A 333 -9.56 -20.23 -29.37
CA ASN A 333 -9.29 -20.75 -28.02
C ASN A 333 -8.03 -20.11 -27.46
N ILE A 334 -6.98 -19.90 -28.25
CA ILE A 334 -5.79 -19.14 -27.82
C ILE A 334 -6.19 -17.72 -27.42
N LYS A 335 -7.01 -17.02 -28.21
CA LYS A 335 -7.52 -15.70 -27.80
C LYS A 335 -8.52 -15.77 -26.65
N ALA A 336 -9.40 -16.77 -26.58
CA ALA A 336 -10.40 -16.88 -25.51
C ALA A 336 -9.80 -17.29 -24.16
N GLU A 337 -8.74 -18.09 -24.15
CA GLU A 337 -7.98 -18.47 -22.94
C GLU A 337 -7.16 -17.29 -22.40
N PHE A 338 -6.74 -16.36 -23.26
CA PHE A 338 -6.11 -15.07 -22.88
C PHE A 338 -7.11 -13.93 -22.58
N VAL A 339 -8.38 -14.08 -22.95
CA VAL A 339 -9.45 -13.09 -22.67
C VAL A 339 -10.16 -13.38 -21.34
N ALA A 340 -10.15 -14.64 -20.89
CA ALA A 340 -10.44 -14.97 -19.49
C ALA A 340 -9.36 -14.37 -18.59
N GLY A 341 -9.73 -13.83 -17.42
CA GLY A 341 -8.77 -13.30 -16.46
C GLY A 341 -7.76 -14.36 -15.99
N PRO A 342 -6.79 -13.97 -15.14
CA PRO A 342 -5.82 -14.91 -14.60
C PRO A 342 -6.51 -16.13 -14.00
N ARG A 343 -6.00 -17.34 -14.26
CA ARG A 343 -6.58 -18.60 -13.76
C ARG A 343 -5.68 -19.28 -12.74
N GLU A 344 -6.27 -20.13 -11.91
CA GLU A 344 -5.50 -21.01 -11.04
C GLU A 344 -4.99 -22.24 -11.82
N PHE A 345 -3.69 -22.52 -11.71
CA PHE A 345 -3.00 -23.67 -12.28
C PHE A 345 -2.71 -24.70 -11.20
N SER A 346 -2.77 -25.99 -11.54
CA SER A 346 -2.32 -27.03 -10.62
C SER A 346 -0.79 -27.08 -10.56
N CYS A 347 -0.23 -27.39 -9.38
CA CYS A 347 1.21 -27.56 -9.22
C CYS A 347 1.77 -28.65 -10.15
N LYS A 348 1.00 -29.71 -10.39
CA LYS A 348 1.38 -30.81 -11.30
C LYS A 348 1.56 -30.33 -12.74
N GLU A 349 0.68 -29.46 -13.22
CA GLU A 349 0.75 -28.89 -14.57
C GLU A 349 2.02 -28.04 -14.73
N LEU A 350 2.26 -27.10 -13.81
CA LEU A 350 3.43 -26.22 -13.87
C LEU A 350 4.75 -26.98 -13.66
N LYS A 351 4.76 -27.99 -12.79
CA LYS A 351 5.91 -28.88 -12.62
C LYS A 351 6.21 -29.65 -13.91
N SER A 352 5.20 -30.14 -14.62
CA SER A 352 5.42 -30.77 -15.94
C SER A 352 5.92 -29.77 -16.99
N ALA A 353 5.31 -28.58 -17.06
CA ALA A 353 5.65 -27.55 -18.03
C ALA A 353 7.09 -27.03 -17.90
N THR A 354 7.63 -27.05 -16.67
CA THR A 354 9.00 -26.62 -16.33
C THR A 354 10.02 -27.76 -16.23
N ARG A 355 9.66 -28.98 -16.65
CA ARG A 355 10.49 -30.21 -16.49
C ARG A 355 10.93 -30.48 -15.05
N GLY A 356 10.03 -30.26 -14.10
CA GLY A 356 10.30 -30.45 -12.67
C GLY A 356 11.05 -29.27 -12.05
N PHE A 357 10.87 -28.05 -12.56
CA PHE A 357 11.67 -26.88 -12.19
C PHE A 357 13.17 -27.10 -12.41
N HIS A 358 13.53 -27.74 -13.54
CA HIS A 358 14.91 -28.07 -13.86
C HIS A 358 15.76 -26.81 -14.06
N SER A 359 17.01 -26.83 -13.61
CA SER A 359 17.94 -25.69 -13.72
C SER A 359 18.13 -25.21 -15.17
N SER A 360 18.10 -26.13 -16.14
CA SER A 360 18.17 -25.80 -17.58
C SER A 360 16.98 -25.00 -18.12
N ARG A 361 15.91 -24.81 -17.32
CA ARG A 361 14.77 -23.97 -17.68
C ARG A 361 14.82 -22.61 -17.01
N ILE A 362 15.80 -22.32 -16.17
CA ILE A 362 15.92 -21.03 -15.51
C ILE A 362 16.25 -19.96 -16.55
N ILE A 363 15.44 -18.90 -16.59
CA ILE A 363 15.63 -17.73 -17.46
C ILE A 363 15.97 -16.46 -16.68
N GLY A 364 15.79 -16.50 -15.35
CA GLY A 364 16.14 -15.41 -14.45
C GLY A 364 16.29 -15.87 -13.01
N HIS A 365 17.22 -15.23 -12.31
CA HIS A 365 17.39 -15.32 -10.86
C HIS A 365 17.02 -13.98 -10.26
N GLY A 366 16.03 -13.94 -9.38
CA GLY A 366 15.60 -12.74 -8.67
C GLY A 366 15.85 -12.82 -7.17
N ALA A 367 15.80 -11.66 -6.51
CA ALA A 367 15.72 -11.58 -5.05
C ALA A 367 14.53 -12.40 -4.50
N PHE A 368 13.48 -12.53 -5.31
CA PHE A 368 12.17 -13.06 -4.94
C PHE A 368 11.96 -14.53 -5.38
N GLY A 369 12.97 -15.14 -6.02
CA GLY A 369 12.90 -16.54 -6.47
C GLY A 369 13.47 -16.77 -7.86
N ASN A 370 13.29 -17.99 -8.38
CA ASN A 370 13.74 -18.37 -9.71
C ASN A 370 12.59 -18.26 -10.72
N VAL A 371 12.89 -17.80 -11.93
CA VAL A 371 11.93 -17.76 -13.04
C VAL A 371 12.29 -18.84 -14.06
N TYR A 372 11.32 -19.69 -14.38
CA TYR A 372 11.48 -20.83 -15.27
C TYR A 372 10.71 -20.64 -16.57
N LEU A 373 11.32 -21.01 -17.69
CA LEU A 373 10.64 -21.21 -18.96
C LEU A 373 9.72 -22.42 -18.86
N ALA A 374 8.42 -22.20 -19.09
CA ALA A 374 7.40 -23.23 -19.09
C ALA A 374 6.80 -23.40 -20.50
N ILE A 375 6.56 -24.65 -20.88
CA ILE A 375 5.80 -24.99 -22.10
C ILE A 375 4.51 -25.67 -21.64
N LEU A 376 3.38 -24.96 -21.73
CA LEU A 376 2.08 -25.45 -21.28
C LEU A 376 1.60 -26.57 -22.21
N MET A 377 1.50 -27.80 -21.70
CA MET A 377 1.20 -28.98 -22.52
C MET A 377 -0.21 -28.96 -23.15
N SER A 378 -1.16 -28.25 -22.53
CA SER A 378 -2.55 -28.13 -22.98
C SER A 378 -2.68 -27.32 -24.27
N SER A 379 -1.85 -26.28 -24.45
CA SER A 379 -1.96 -25.30 -25.54
C SER A 379 -0.70 -25.18 -26.40
N GLY A 380 0.45 -25.68 -25.92
CA GLY A 380 1.76 -25.43 -26.52
C GLY A 380 2.31 -24.03 -26.26
N ALA A 381 1.62 -23.21 -25.46
CA ALA A 381 2.02 -21.85 -25.17
C ALA A 381 3.29 -21.81 -24.30
N ILE A 382 4.13 -20.81 -24.56
CA ILE A 382 5.35 -20.53 -23.78
C ILE A 382 5.00 -19.49 -22.70
N ALA A 383 5.38 -19.79 -21.46
CA ALA A 383 5.15 -18.93 -20.31
C ALA A 383 6.42 -18.80 -19.45
N ALA A 384 6.44 -17.79 -18.58
CA ALA A 384 7.43 -17.60 -17.55
C ALA A 384 6.80 -17.90 -16.18
N VAL A 385 7.34 -18.88 -15.45
CA VAL A 385 6.84 -19.28 -14.13
C VAL A 385 7.80 -18.77 -13.07
N LYS A 386 7.40 -17.74 -12.32
CA LYS A 386 8.12 -17.22 -11.15
C LYS A 386 7.76 -18.08 -9.95
N ARG A 387 8.76 -18.74 -9.35
CA ARG A 387 8.60 -19.57 -8.15
C ARG A 387 9.15 -18.83 -6.95
N SER A 388 8.26 -18.43 -6.04
CA SER A 388 8.64 -17.68 -4.85
C SER A 388 9.48 -18.53 -3.89
N ARG A 389 10.29 -17.87 -3.07
CA ARG A 389 11.04 -18.53 -1.99
C ARG A 389 10.09 -19.01 -0.90
N HIS A 390 10.43 -20.10 -0.23
CA HIS A 390 9.71 -20.62 0.93
C HIS A 390 10.07 -19.85 2.22
N SER A 391 10.18 -18.52 2.13
CA SER A 391 10.41 -17.62 3.25
C SER A 391 9.17 -16.75 3.50
N HIS A 392 9.14 -16.07 4.65
CA HIS A 392 8.04 -15.17 4.97
C HIS A 392 7.95 -14.02 3.95
N GLU A 393 9.09 -13.43 3.60
CA GLU A 393 9.21 -12.35 2.62
C GLU A 393 8.71 -12.80 1.24
N GLY A 394 9.12 -13.99 0.78
CA GLY A 394 8.68 -14.55 -0.49
C GLY A 394 7.16 -14.80 -0.58
N LYS A 395 6.51 -15.10 0.56
CA LYS A 395 5.05 -15.21 0.66
C LYS A 395 4.37 -13.84 0.62
N THR A 396 4.90 -12.85 1.36
CA THR A 396 4.38 -11.47 1.34
C THR A 396 4.47 -10.87 -0.05
N GLU A 397 5.59 -11.06 -0.75
CA GLU A 397 5.81 -10.60 -2.12
C GLU A 397 4.86 -11.28 -3.10
N PHE A 398 4.68 -12.60 -3.00
CA PHE A 398 3.72 -13.34 -3.82
C PHE A 398 2.30 -12.78 -3.67
N LEU A 399 1.85 -12.54 -2.44
CA LEU A 399 0.51 -12.01 -2.16
C LEU A 399 0.36 -10.56 -2.63
N ALA A 400 1.39 -9.72 -2.44
CA ALA A 400 1.39 -8.34 -2.90
C ALA A 400 1.32 -8.29 -4.43
N GLU A 401 2.18 -9.06 -5.11
CA GLU A 401 2.20 -9.13 -6.56
C GLU A 401 0.87 -9.66 -7.11
N LEU A 402 0.36 -10.78 -6.58
CA LEU A 402 -0.92 -11.37 -7.02
C LEU A 402 -2.10 -10.41 -6.82
N SER A 403 -2.19 -9.75 -5.66
CA SER A 403 -3.33 -8.86 -5.36
C SER A 403 -3.34 -7.59 -6.21
N ILE A 404 -2.17 -7.08 -6.60
CA ILE A 404 -2.05 -5.89 -7.45
C ILE A 404 -2.15 -6.27 -8.93
N ILE A 405 -1.28 -7.15 -9.43
CA ILE A 405 -1.14 -7.41 -10.87
C ILE A 405 -2.38 -8.09 -11.48
N ALA A 406 -3.15 -8.84 -10.68
CA ALA A 406 -4.37 -9.49 -11.17
C ALA A 406 -5.45 -8.48 -11.60
N CYS A 407 -5.42 -7.28 -11.04
CA CYS A 407 -6.38 -6.20 -11.31
C CYS A 407 -5.89 -5.23 -12.39
N LEU A 408 -4.63 -5.30 -12.81
CA LEU A 408 -4.03 -4.36 -13.75
C LEU A 408 -4.06 -4.88 -15.19
N ARG A 409 -4.35 -3.99 -16.14
CA ARG A 409 -4.31 -4.28 -17.58
C ARG A 409 -3.79 -3.09 -18.36
N HIS A 410 -2.56 -3.22 -18.88
CA HIS A 410 -1.94 -2.20 -19.72
C HIS A 410 -0.97 -2.83 -20.72
N LYS A 411 -0.82 -2.25 -21.92
CA LYS A 411 0.03 -2.80 -23.00
C LYS A 411 1.52 -2.86 -22.64
N ASN A 412 1.95 -1.99 -21.73
CA ASN A 412 3.32 -1.91 -21.21
C ASN A 412 3.45 -2.56 -19.81
N LEU A 413 2.57 -3.49 -19.45
CA LEU A 413 2.73 -4.41 -18.31
C LEU A 413 3.03 -5.83 -18.77
N VAL A 414 3.77 -6.58 -17.95
CA VAL A 414 3.88 -8.03 -18.10
C VAL A 414 2.59 -8.66 -17.57
N GLN A 415 1.77 -9.20 -18.47
CA GLN A 415 0.44 -9.69 -18.10
C GLN A 415 0.53 -11.01 -17.32
N LEU A 416 -0.10 -11.04 -16.14
CA LEU A 416 -0.32 -12.25 -15.36
C LEU A 416 -1.34 -13.15 -16.10
N GLN A 417 -0.94 -14.41 -16.35
CA GLN A 417 -1.79 -15.45 -16.92
C GLN A 417 -2.45 -16.32 -15.84
N GLY A 418 -1.84 -16.41 -14.66
CA GLY A 418 -2.39 -17.16 -13.54
C GLY A 418 -1.44 -17.39 -12.39
N TRP A 419 -1.86 -18.20 -11.43
CA TRP A 419 -1.09 -18.52 -10.22
C TRP A 419 -1.26 -19.98 -9.80
N CYS A 420 -0.42 -20.45 -8.89
CA CYS A 420 -0.58 -21.71 -8.17
C CYS A 420 -0.18 -21.49 -6.71
N ALA A 421 -1.04 -21.89 -5.79
CA ALA A 421 -0.81 -21.86 -4.35
C ALA A 421 -1.17 -23.22 -3.73
N GLU A 422 -0.42 -24.27 -4.09
CA GLU A 422 -0.71 -25.64 -3.69
C GLU A 422 0.51 -26.27 -3.00
N ARG A 423 0.29 -27.00 -1.90
CA ARG A 423 1.32 -27.82 -1.23
C ARG A 423 2.59 -27.05 -0.85
N GLY A 424 2.46 -25.77 -0.51
CA GLY A 424 3.58 -24.89 -0.17
C GLY A 424 4.29 -24.26 -1.38
N GLU A 425 3.90 -24.60 -2.60
CA GLU A 425 4.41 -23.98 -3.82
C GLU A 425 3.61 -22.72 -4.15
N LEU A 426 4.30 -21.58 -4.19
CA LEU A 426 3.76 -20.28 -4.57
C LEU A 426 4.36 -19.89 -5.93
N LEU A 427 3.54 -19.93 -6.98
CA LEU A 427 3.98 -19.74 -8.36
C LEU A 427 3.11 -18.69 -9.06
N LEU A 428 3.73 -17.76 -9.78
CA LEU A 428 3.06 -16.81 -10.68
C LEU A 428 3.43 -17.15 -12.12
N VAL A 429 2.42 -17.15 -13.00
CA VAL A 429 2.55 -17.51 -14.42
C VAL A 429 2.35 -16.26 -15.25
N TYR A 430 3.38 -15.89 -16.00
CA TYR A 430 3.43 -14.71 -16.86
C TYR A 430 3.59 -15.09 -18.33
N GLU A 431 3.22 -14.16 -19.21
CA GLU A 431 3.63 -14.24 -20.61
C GLU A 431 5.16 -14.23 -20.75
N PHE A 432 5.69 -15.08 -21.62
CA PHE A 432 7.13 -15.13 -21.89
C PHE A 432 7.59 -13.97 -22.77
N MET A 433 8.64 -13.30 -22.34
CA MET A 433 9.21 -12.12 -23.01
C MET A 433 10.41 -12.53 -23.86
N LEU A 434 10.24 -12.53 -25.18
CA LEU A 434 11.21 -13.09 -26.15
C LEU A 434 12.60 -12.45 -26.07
N ASN A 435 12.68 -11.15 -25.81
CA ASN A 435 13.94 -10.40 -25.79
C ASN A 435 14.50 -10.22 -24.36
N GLY A 436 13.93 -10.88 -23.36
CA GLY A 436 14.40 -10.82 -21.99
C GLY A 436 14.23 -9.44 -21.34
N SER A 437 15.11 -9.10 -20.41
CA SER A 437 15.10 -7.85 -19.64
C SER A 437 15.99 -6.78 -20.29
N LEU A 438 15.65 -5.51 -20.05
CA LEU A 438 16.31 -4.35 -20.64
C LEU A 438 17.79 -4.24 -20.22
N ASP A 439 18.12 -4.58 -18.97
CA ASP A 439 19.51 -4.59 -18.48
C ASP A 439 20.41 -5.53 -19.30
N LYS A 440 19.90 -6.70 -19.69
CA LYS A 440 20.65 -7.64 -20.55
C LYS A 440 20.90 -7.02 -21.92
N MET A 441 19.92 -6.35 -22.51
CA MET A 441 20.06 -5.69 -23.81
C MET A 441 20.97 -4.44 -23.78
N LEU A 442 21.06 -3.76 -22.63
CA LEU A 442 21.93 -2.58 -22.48
C LEU A 442 23.39 -2.98 -22.18
N TYR A 443 23.61 -3.95 -21.30
CA TYR A 443 24.93 -4.22 -20.72
C TYR A 443 25.60 -5.51 -21.19
N GLN A 444 24.87 -6.51 -21.66
CA GLN A 444 25.49 -7.73 -22.16
C GLN A 444 25.83 -7.56 -23.63
N GLU A 445 27.05 -7.94 -24.01
CA GLU A 445 27.39 -8.14 -25.41
C GLU A 445 26.57 -9.32 -25.92
N SER A 446 25.59 -9.03 -26.78
CA SER A 446 24.81 -10.07 -27.46
C SER A 446 25.78 -10.95 -28.27
N GLU A 447 25.70 -12.27 -28.12
CA GLU A 447 26.39 -13.23 -28.99
C GLU A 447 26.05 -13.00 -30.49
N ASN A 448 24.93 -12.33 -30.77
CA ASN A 448 24.45 -11.98 -32.10
C ASN A 448 24.61 -10.47 -32.45
N GLY A 449 25.26 -9.67 -31.60
CA GLY A 449 25.46 -8.24 -31.82
C GLY A 449 24.19 -7.37 -31.82
N THR A 450 23.05 -7.91 -31.38
CA THR A 450 21.78 -7.17 -31.33
C THR A 450 21.84 -6.02 -30.33
N GLN A 451 21.91 -4.79 -30.84
CA GLN A 451 21.91 -3.56 -30.06
C GLN A 451 20.58 -2.82 -30.23
N LEU A 452 20.10 -2.18 -29.16
CA LEU A 452 18.90 -1.34 -29.25
C LEU A 452 19.20 -0.08 -30.05
N SER A 453 18.48 0.09 -31.16
CA SER A 453 18.51 1.32 -31.94
C SER A 453 18.00 2.52 -31.13
N TRP A 454 18.30 3.73 -31.57
CA TRP A 454 17.75 4.94 -30.95
C TRP A 454 16.22 4.93 -30.90
N SER A 455 15.55 4.50 -31.98
CA SER A 455 14.09 4.44 -32.03
C SER A 455 13.51 3.45 -31.02
N GLN A 456 14.16 2.30 -30.82
CA GLN A 456 13.76 1.32 -29.80
C GLN A 456 13.96 1.89 -28.39
N ARG A 457 15.09 2.53 -28.11
CA ARG A 457 15.37 3.19 -26.83
C ARG A 457 14.34 4.25 -26.48
N LYS A 458 13.99 5.11 -27.44
CA LYS A 458 12.92 6.10 -27.30
C LYS A 458 11.58 5.42 -26.99
N ASN A 459 11.21 4.38 -27.74
CA ASN A 459 9.96 3.65 -27.52
C ASN A 459 9.91 2.96 -26.14
N ILE A 460 11.04 2.50 -25.63
CA ILE A 460 11.16 1.92 -24.29
C ILE A 460 10.90 2.98 -23.22
N ALA A 461 11.53 4.15 -23.30
CA ALA A 461 11.30 5.25 -22.37
C ALA A 461 9.83 5.71 -22.37
N VAL A 462 9.25 5.91 -23.56
CA VAL A 462 7.84 6.27 -23.71
C VAL A 462 6.90 5.18 -23.17
N GLY A 463 7.18 3.91 -23.47
CA GLY A 463 6.38 2.79 -22.98
C GLY A 463 6.40 2.68 -21.45
N LEU A 464 7.55 2.93 -20.83
CA LEU A 464 7.67 2.95 -19.38
C LEU A 464 6.93 4.13 -18.74
N ALA A 465 7.04 5.33 -19.33
CA ALA A 465 6.27 6.49 -18.87
C ALA A 465 4.75 6.25 -18.99
N SER A 466 4.32 5.60 -20.08
CA SER A 466 2.91 5.25 -20.30
C SER A 466 2.36 4.34 -19.20
N VAL A 467 3.10 3.31 -18.79
CA VAL A 467 2.63 2.43 -17.69
C VAL A 467 2.68 3.11 -16.33
N LEU A 468 3.67 3.95 -16.06
CA LEU A 468 3.72 4.71 -14.81
C LEU A 468 2.56 5.70 -14.70
N CYS A 469 2.22 6.38 -15.81
CA CYS A 469 1.02 7.23 -15.87
C CYS A 469 -0.24 6.42 -15.54
N TYR A 470 -0.39 5.23 -16.15
CA TYR A 470 -1.50 4.32 -15.86
C TYR A 470 -1.57 3.91 -14.38
N LEU A 471 -0.45 3.48 -13.80
CA LEU A 471 -0.37 3.06 -12.39
C LEU A 471 -0.68 4.20 -11.42
N HIS A 472 -0.19 5.40 -11.71
CA HIS A 472 -0.28 6.54 -10.79
C HIS A 472 -1.61 7.30 -10.88
N HIS A 473 -2.23 7.35 -12.07
CA HIS A 473 -3.36 8.26 -12.31
C HIS A 473 -4.61 7.60 -12.92
N GLU A 474 -4.48 6.45 -13.60
CA GLU A 474 -5.61 5.83 -14.29
C GLU A 474 -6.21 4.64 -13.52
N CYS A 475 -5.48 4.10 -12.53
CA CYS A 475 -5.98 3.06 -11.65
C CYS A 475 -6.94 3.63 -10.59
N GLU A 476 -7.97 2.86 -10.21
CA GLU A 476 -8.96 3.26 -9.19
C GLU A 476 -8.29 3.62 -7.85
N GLN A 477 -7.25 2.87 -7.50
CA GLN A 477 -6.32 3.22 -6.43
C GLN A 477 -4.93 3.42 -7.04
N GLN A 478 -4.25 4.48 -6.64
CA GLN A 478 -2.90 4.79 -7.12
C GLN A 478 -1.95 3.65 -6.74
N VAL A 479 -1.16 3.13 -7.69
CA VAL A 479 -0.20 2.05 -7.45
C VAL A 479 1.22 2.59 -7.50
N THR A 480 1.96 2.51 -6.40
CA THR A 480 3.42 2.78 -6.40
C THR A 480 4.19 1.47 -6.56
N HIS A 481 5.04 1.38 -7.58
CA HIS A 481 5.77 0.17 -7.93
C HIS A 481 6.95 -0.12 -6.98
N ARG A 482 7.70 0.91 -6.57
CA ARG A 482 8.83 0.89 -5.61
C ARG A 482 10.10 0.16 -6.04
N ASP A 483 10.07 -0.59 -7.14
CA ASP A 483 11.26 -1.28 -7.68
C ASP A 483 11.38 -1.11 -9.20
N ILE A 484 11.26 0.12 -9.70
CA ILE A 484 11.50 0.43 -11.12
C ILE A 484 13.00 0.38 -11.40
N LYS A 485 13.42 -0.53 -12.30
CA LYS A 485 14.81 -0.72 -12.72
C LYS A 485 14.89 -1.47 -14.05
N THR A 486 16.04 -1.39 -14.73
CA THR A 486 16.25 -2.04 -16.04
C THR A 486 16.06 -3.57 -16.02
N SER A 487 16.32 -4.25 -14.90
CA SER A 487 16.08 -5.70 -14.79
C SER A 487 14.61 -6.10 -14.64
N ASN A 488 13.73 -5.16 -14.24
CA ASN A 488 12.29 -5.37 -14.08
C ASN A 488 11.50 -4.92 -15.31
N ILE A 489 12.18 -4.40 -16.33
CA ILE A 489 11.59 -3.98 -17.61
C ILE A 489 11.89 -5.05 -18.64
N MET A 490 10.86 -5.77 -19.07
CA MET A 490 10.95 -6.83 -20.05
C MET A 490 10.68 -6.32 -21.46
N LEU A 491 11.22 -7.00 -22.46
CA LEU A 491 11.07 -6.66 -23.87
C LEU A 491 10.33 -7.77 -24.61
N ASP A 492 9.21 -7.42 -25.22
CA ASP A 492 8.47 -8.34 -26.09
C ASP A 492 9.19 -8.54 -27.45
N GLY A 493 8.64 -9.40 -28.31
CA GLY A 493 9.24 -9.72 -29.62
C GLY A 493 9.41 -8.52 -30.57
N LYS A 494 8.80 -7.37 -30.28
CA LYS A 494 8.94 -6.12 -31.04
C LYS A 494 9.76 -5.06 -30.29
N PHE A 495 10.43 -5.44 -29.20
CA PHE A 495 11.20 -4.56 -28.33
C PHE A 495 10.34 -3.49 -27.62
N ASN A 496 9.05 -3.74 -27.41
CA ASN A 496 8.26 -2.85 -26.54
C ASN A 496 8.53 -3.18 -25.08
N ALA A 497 8.67 -2.13 -24.26
CA ALA A 497 8.86 -2.24 -22.82
C ALA A 497 7.59 -2.73 -22.12
N ARG A 498 7.76 -3.68 -21.20
CA ARG A 498 6.73 -4.22 -20.31
C ARG A 498 7.27 -4.27 -18.90
N LEU A 499 6.69 -3.45 -18.02
CA LEU A 499 7.04 -3.41 -16.61
C LEU A 499 6.49 -4.65 -15.90
N GLY A 500 7.32 -5.31 -15.12
CA GLY A 500 6.94 -6.44 -14.27
C GLY A 500 7.52 -6.31 -12.86
N ASP A 501 7.28 -7.35 -12.06
CA ASP A 501 7.74 -7.50 -10.67
C ASP A 501 7.09 -6.53 -9.65
N PHE A 502 5.86 -6.86 -9.26
CA PHE A 502 5.07 -6.07 -8.31
C PHE A 502 5.22 -6.53 -6.85
N GLY A 503 6.26 -7.31 -6.52
CA GLY A 503 6.44 -7.86 -5.16
C GLY A 503 6.58 -6.78 -4.06
N LEU A 504 7.12 -5.61 -4.42
CA LEU A 504 7.25 -4.46 -3.51
C LEU A 504 6.16 -3.41 -3.69
N ALA A 505 5.29 -3.55 -4.70
CA ALA A 505 4.29 -2.56 -5.05
C ALA A 505 3.25 -2.39 -3.93
N ARG A 506 2.64 -1.20 -3.87
CA ARG A 506 1.64 -0.83 -2.86
C ARG A 506 0.53 0.01 -3.46
N LEU A 507 -0.68 -0.17 -2.94
CA LEU A 507 -1.83 0.70 -3.21
C LEU A 507 -1.75 1.92 -2.28
N MET A 508 -1.87 3.10 -2.86
CA MET A 508 -1.95 4.38 -2.19
C MET A 508 -3.40 4.86 -2.22
N ASP A 509 -3.85 5.37 -1.09
CA ASP A 509 -5.16 5.97 -0.93
C ASP A 509 -5.04 7.48 -1.24
N PRO A 510 -5.74 8.02 -2.26
CA PRO A 510 -5.63 9.42 -2.67
C PRO A 510 -5.86 10.43 -1.54
N ASP A 511 -6.65 10.06 -0.53
CA ASP A 511 -7.04 10.92 0.59
C ASP A 511 -6.11 10.82 1.81
N LYS A 512 -5.01 10.06 1.72
CA LYS A 512 -4.09 9.83 2.84
C LYS A 512 -2.66 10.23 2.48
N SER A 513 -1.94 10.80 3.45
CA SER A 513 -0.51 11.06 3.29
C SER A 513 0.25 9.74 3.14
N PRO A 514 1.31 9.67 2.30
CA PRO A 514 2.12 8.47 2.13
C PRO A 514 2.64 7.95 3.47
N ALA A 515 2.26 6.72 3.82
CA ALA A 515 2.69 6.07 5.06
C ALA A 515 4.21 5.87 5.05
N SER A 516 4.86 6.07 6.21
CA SER A 516 6.27 5.71 6.35
C SER A 516 6.40 4.18 6.31
N THR A 517 7.26 3.70 5.43
CA THR A 517 7.61 2.30 5.21
C THR A 517 9.12 2.16 5.32
N LEU A 518 9.62 0.97 5.68
CA LEU A 518 11.04 0.69 5.52
C LEU A 518 11.43 0.91 4.04
N PRO A 519 12.48 1.71 3.75
CA PRO A 519 12.98 1.86 2.39
C PRO A 519 13.33 0.49 1.81
N ALA A 520 12.67 0.12 0.72
CA ALA A 520 12.87 -1.14 0.02
C ALA A 520 12.94 -0.88 -1.49
N GLY A 521 13.85 -1.58 -2.16
CA GLY A 521 14.14 -1.42 -3.59
C GLY A 521 15.65 -1.54 -3.85
N THR A 522 16.08 -1.20 -5.05
CA THR A 522 17.48 -1.43 -5.48
C THR A 522 18.31 -0.17 -5.35
N MET A 523 19.48 -0.26 -4.68
CA MET A 523 20.43 0.85 -4.58
C MET A 523 20.83 1.39 -5.96
N GLY A 524 20.87 2.71 -6.09
CA GLY A 524 21.04 3.42 -7.36
C GLY A 524 19.73 3.87 -8.00
N TYR A 525 18.60 3.24 -7.65
CA TYR A 525 17.25 3.61 -8.10
C TYR A 525 16.40 4.23 -6.99
N LEU A 526 16.81 4.09 -5.73
CA LEU A 526 16.07 4.59 -4.58
C LEU A 526 16.17 6.12 -4.51
N ALA A 527 15.01 6.77 -4.47
CA ALA A 527 14.94 8.21 -4.27
C ALA A 527 15.54 8.61 -2.90
N PRO A 528 16.28 9.72 -2.83
CA PRO A 528 16.94 10.15 -1.60
C PRO A 528 15.95 10.51 -0.49
N GLU A 529 14.83 11.16 -0.82
CA GLU A 529 13.75 11.44 0.11
C GLU A 529 13.12 10.16 0.64
N TYR A 530 13.10 9.10 -0.17
CA TYR A 530 12.60 7.80 0.26
C TYR A 530 13.54 7.17 1.29
N LEU A 531 14.85 7.21 1.05
CA LEU A 531 15.87 6.74 1.99
C LEU A 531 15.88 7.52 3.31
N GLN A 532 15.55 8.81 3.27
CA GLN A 532 15.56 9.70 4.44
C GLN A 532 14.29 9.62 5.28
N LEU A 533 13.13 9.60 4.62
CA LEU A 533 11.83 9.77 5.27
C LEU A 533 11.05 8.46 5.38
N GLY A 534 11.47 7.40 4.69
CA GLY A 534 10.72 6.13 4.60
C GLY A 534 9.43 6.23 3.78
N LYS A 535 9.14 7.38 3.17
CA LYS A 535 7.87 7.61 2.47
C LYS A 535 8.01 7.30 0.98
N ALA A 536 7.46 6.17 0.55
CA ALA A 536 7.32 5.86 -0.87
C ALA A 536 6.14 6.65 -1.44
N THR A 537 6.31 7.25 -2.61
CA THR A 537 5.28 8.02 -3.33
C THR A 537 5.38 7.76 -4.83
N GLU A 538 4.43 8.23 -5.62
CA GLU A 538 4.57 8.26 -7.08
C GLU A 538 5.85 8.99 -7.53
N LYS A 539 6.34 9.96 -6.76
CA LYS A 539 7.61 10.66 -7.06
C LYS A 539 8.82 9.77 -6.89
N THR A 540 8.76 8.82 -5.97
CA THR A 540 9.85 7.86 -5.79
C THR A 540 9.97 6.93 -7.00
N ASP A 541 8.85 6.55 -7.62
CA ASP A 541 8.86 5.82 -8.91
C ASP A 541 9.36 6.71 -10.06
N VAL A 542 9.02 8.02 -10.05
CA VAL A 542 9.53 8.98 -11.05
C VAL A 542 11.06 9.11 -10.97
N PHE A 543 11.63 9.16 -9.77
CA PHE A 543 13.08 9.15 -9.59
C PHE A 543 13.69 7.93 -10.27
N SER A 544 13.17 6.74 -9.94
CA SER A 544 13.67 5.48 -10.47
C SER A 544 13.51 5.39 -11.99
N TYR A 545 12.40 5.93 -12.54
CA TYR A 545 12.21 6.11 -13.97
C TYR A 545 13.29 6.99 -14.60
N GLY A 546 13.63 8.12 -13.97
CA GLY A 546 14.67 9.02 -14.45
C GLY A 546 16.03 8.32 -14.56
N VAL A 547 16.38 7.51 -13.55
CA VAL A 547 17.58 6.67 -13.58
C VAL A 547 17.56 5.71 -14.77
N VAL A 548 16.44 5.02 -15.01
CA VAL A 548 16.28 4.12 -16.17
C VAL A 548 16.43 4.86 -17.50
N VAL A 549 15.90 6.08 -17.62
CA VAL A 549 16.05 6.90 -18.85
C VAL A 549 17.53 7.21 -19.10
N LEU A 550 18.29 7.56 -18.06
CA LEU A 550 19.74 7.77 -18.17
C LEU A 550 20.46 6.47 -18.54
N GLU A 551 20.09 5.33 -17.96
CA GLU A 551 20.64 4.03 -18.38
C GLU A 551 20.34 3.75 -19.85
N VAL A 552 19.13 4.05 -20.34
CA VAL A 552 18.76 3.86 -21.74
C VAL A 552 19.56 4.78 -22.67
N ALA A 553 19.81 6.02 -22.28
CA ALA A 553 20.57 6.99 -23.07
C ALA A 553 22.08 6.68 -23.08
N CYS A 554 22.65 6.39 -21.91
CA CYS A 554 24.09 6.26 -21.69
C CYS A 554 24.58 4.81 -21.82
N ALA A 555 23.70 3.83 -21.65
CA ALA A 555 24.02 2.41 -21.47
C ALA A 555 25.11 2.12 -20.43
N ARG A 556 25.09 2.91 -19.35
CA ARG A 556 25.92 2.73 -18.15
C ARG A 556 25.05 2.29 -16.98
N ARG A 557 25.61 1.57 -16.02
CA ARG A 557 24.87 1.18 -14.80
C ARG A 557 24.73 2.39 -13.87
N PRO A 558 23.70 2.45 -13.00
CA PRO A 558 23.50 3.57 -12.08
C PRO A 558 24.65 3.76 -11.08
N ILE A 559 25.33 2.65 -10.75
CA ILE A 559 26.47 2.59 -9.86
C ILE A 559 27.56 1.77 -10.56
N GLU A 560 28.68 2.41 -10.89
CA GLU A 560 29.87 1.75 -11.45
C GLU A 560 31.07 2.00 -10.53
N LYS A 561 31.92 0.99 -10.37
CA LYS A 561 33.24 1.15 -9.77
C LYS A 561 34.23 1.42 -10.88
N GLU A 562 35.03 2.46 -10.72
CA GLU A 562 36.09 2.75 -11.66
C GLU A 562 37.11 1.59 -11.65
N PRO A 563 37.59 1.08 -12.80
CA PRO A 563 38.47 -0.08 -12.85
C PRO A 563 39.77 0.10 -12.05
N ASP A 564 40.28 1.33 -11.99
CA ASP A 564 41.59 1.68 -11.42
C ASP A 564 41.49 2.49 -10.11
N SER A 565 40.28 2.75 -9.60
CA SER A 565 40.08 3.46 -8.35
C SER A 565 38.99 2.81 -7.50
N GLN A 566 39.09 2.91 -6.16
CA GLN A 566 37.99 2.50 -5.27
C GLN A 566 36.80 3.47 -5.33
N ARG A 567 36.80 4.46 -6.24
CA ARG A 567 35.77 5.48 -6.35
C ARG A 567 34.53 4.87 -6.99
N ILE A 568 33.41 5.03 -6.30
CA ILE A 568 32.08 4.73 -6.80
C ILE A 568 31.61 5.97 -7.56
N GLU A 569 31.29 5.81 -8.84
CA GLU A 569 30.68 6.87 -9.66
C GLU A 569 29.18 6.58 -9.81
N HIS A 570 28.36 7.58 -9.49
CA HIS A 570 26.91 7.53 -9.69
C HIS A 570 26.57 8.12 -11.06
N LEU A 571 25.74 7.41 -11.82
CA LEU A 571 25.37 7.82 -13.19
C LEU A 571 24.76 9.23 -13.24
N VAL A 572 23.89 9.55 -12.26
CA VAL A 572 23.24 10.86 -12.16
C VAL A 572 24.28 11.97 -12.00
N ASP A 573 25.24 11.81 -11.10
CA ASP A 573 26.29 12.79 -10.84
C ASP A 573 27.23 12.98 -12.05
N TRP A 574 27.52 11.88 -12.76
CA TRP A 574 28.36 11.92 -13.96
C TRP A 574 27.69 12.69 -15.11
N VAL A 575 26.41 12.42 -15.39
CA VAL A 575 25.65 13.18 -16.42
C VAL A 575 25.53 14.65 -16.02
N TRP A 576 25.34 14.93 -14.73
CA TRP A 576 25.27 16.29 -14.21
C TRP A 576 26.59 17.06 -14.41
N GLY A 577 27.73 16.41 -14.16
CA GLY A 577 29.05 16.99 -14.43
C GLY A 577 29.22 17.37 -15.91
N LEU A 578 28.86 16.48 -16.83
CA LEU A 578 28.90 16.76 -18.27
C LEU A 578 27.96 17.92 -18.66
N GLN A 579 26.80 18.04 -18.01
CA GLN A 579 25.89 19.17 -18.24
C GLN A 579 26.49 20.49 -17.76
N ALA A 580 27.09 20.52 -16.57
CA ALA A 580 27.74 21.72 -16.02
C ALA A 580 28.89 22.23 -16.91
N GLU A 581 29.54 21.32 -17.65
CA GLU A 581 30.60 21.64 -18.61
C GLU A 581 30.07 21.95 -20.02
N GLY A 582 28.75 21.92 -20.26
CA GLY A 582 28.15 22.12 -21.58
C GLY A 582 28.37 20.96 -22.57
N ARG A 583 28.77 19.79 -22.07
CA ARG A 583 29.20 18.59 -22.81
C ARG A 583 28.20 17.42 -22.71
N ILE A 584 26.96 17.68 -22.35
CA ILE A 584 25.94 16.65 -22.06
C ILE A 584 25.77 15.58 -23.14
N LEU A 585 25.92 15.92 -24.43
CA LEU A 585 25.78 14.96 -25.53
C LEU A 585 26.87 13.86 -25.49
N GLU A 586 27.98 14.09 -24.79
CA GLU A 586 29.01 13.07 -24.57
C GLU A 586 28.54 11.95 -23.63
N ALA A 587 27.43 12.16 -22.90
CA ALA A 587 26.84 11.12 -22.07
C ALA A 587 26.18 10.00 -22.89
N ALA A 588 25.80 10.28 -24.14
CA ALA A 588 25.13 9.31 -25.01
C ALA A 588 25.98 8.05 -25.25
N ASP A 589 25.31 6.90 -25.31
CA ASP A 589 25.95 5.61 -25.59
C ASP A 589 26.74 5.68 -26.91
N LYS A 590 28.05 5.46 -26.81
CA LYS A 590 28.99 5.50 -27.93
C LYS A 590 28.62 4.51 -29.03
N ARG A 591 27.95 3.41 -28.70
CA ARG A 591 27.50 2.37 -29.65
C ARG A 591 26.39 2.87 -30.58
N LEU A 592 25.66 3.93 -30.19
CA LEU A 592 24.70 4.57 -31.09
C LEU A 592 25.38 5.33 -32.23
N ASN A 593 26.70 5.57 -32.18
CA ASN A 593 27.47 6.23 -33.23
C ASN A 593 26.85 7.55 -33.74
N ARG A 594 26.23 8.33 -32.84
CA ARG A 594 25.47 9.56 -33.14
C ARG A 594 24.27 9.37 -34.08
N GLU A 595 23.76 8.15 -34.23
CA GLU A 595 22.51 7.84 -34.93
C GLU A 595 21.27 8.15 -34.06
N PHE A 596 21.20 9.38 -33.56
CA PHE A 596 20.08 9.90 -32.79
C PHE A 596 19.87 11.38 -33.11
N LYS A 597 18.66 11.89 -32.90
CA LYS A 597 18.41 13.33 -32.99
C LYS A 597 18.95 14.00 -31.73
N GLU A 598 19.89 14.92 -31.86
CA GLU A 598 20.54 15.58 -30.71
C GLU A 598 19.54 16.25 -29.76
N GLU A 599 18.48 16.87 -30.29
CA GLU A 599 17.43 17.47 -29.47
C GLU A 599 16.67 16.43 -28.64
N GLU A 600 16.39 15.26 -29.21
CA GLU A 600 15.70 14.18 -28.49
C GLU A 600 16.64 13.57 -27.43
N MET A 601 17.91 13.35 -27.76
CA MET A 601 18.91 12.87 -26.81
C MET A 601 19.11 13.84 -25.66
N ARG A 602 19.22 15.15 -25.94
CA ARG A 602 19.27 16.19 -24.92
C ARG A 602 18.06 16.13 -24.00
N LYS A 603 16.85 15.94 -24.53
CA LYS A 603 15.62 15.82 -23.70
C LYS A 603 15.61 14.56 -22.82
N LEU A 604 16.30 13.48 -23.20
CA LEU A 604 16.45 12.30 -22.34
C LEU A 604 17.49 12.52 -21.25
N LEU A 605 18.56 13.26 -21.55
CA LEU A 605 19.66 13.53 -20.62
C LEU A 605 19.38 14.74 -19.69
N LEU A 606 18.50 15.65 -20.12
CA LEU A 606 18.06 16.83 -19.37
C LEU A 606 16.69 16.56 -18.75
N PHE A 607 16.62 16.70 -17.44
CA PHE A 607 15.36 16.87 -16.73
C PHE A 607 15.10 18.37 -16.57
N ASP A 608 14.39 18.97 -17.53
CA ASP A 608 13.93 20.35 -17.37
C ASP A 608 12.80 20.39 -16.33
N VAL A 609 13.03 21.21 -15.30
CA VAL A 609 12.09 21.46 -14.23
C VAL A 609 11.38 22.79 -14.52
N GLY A 610 10.21 22.72 -15.14
CA GLY A 610 9.39 23.90 -15.42
C GLY A 610 8.45 23.68 -16.59
N GLY A 611 7.23 24.22 -16.51
CA GLY A 611 6.30 24.17 -17.63
C GLY A 611 6.89 24.84 -18.86
N LYS A 612 6.72 24.19 -20.03
CA LYS A 612 7.18 24.63 -21.36
C LYS A 612 6.67 26.02 -21.80
N ASN A 613 5.85 26.67 -20.98
CA ASN A 613 5.19 27.95 -21.25
C ASN A 613 5.50 29.05 -20.20
N GLY A 614 6.54 28.90 -19.38
CA GLY A 614 6.81 29.86 -18.31
C GLY A 614 5.68 29.92 -17.27
N TRP A 615 5.78 30.84 -16.32
CA TRP A 615 4.82 30.99 -15.22
C TRP A 615 3.45 31.45 -15.73
N THR A 616 2.50 30.53 -15.87
CA THR A 616 1.08 30.83 -15.67
C THR A 616 0.70 30.41 -14.25
N LYS A 617 -0.09 31.27 -13.55
CA LYS A 617 -0.74 30.93 -12.26
C LYS A 617 -1.19 29.46 -12.31
N PRO A 618 -0.84 28.60 -11.34
CA PRO A 618 -1.26 27.20 -11.37
C PRO A 618 -2.79 27.11 -11.47
N THR A 619 -3.30 26.82 -12.66
CA THR A 619 -4.72 26.57 -12.87
C THR A 619 -5.03 25.17 -12.35
N GLY A 620 -5.53 25.16 -11.12
CA GLY A 620 -6.12 24.01 -10.44
C GLY A 620 -6.80 24.43 -9.13
N ASN A 621 -6.35 25.51 -8.50
CA ASN A 621 -7.02 26.12 -7.36
C ASN A 621 -6.79 27.64 -7.39
N GLU A 622 -7.86 28.44 -7.46
CA GLU A 622 -7.76 29.89 -7.63
C GLU A 622 -7.13 30.63 -6.43
N THR A 623 -6.83 29.90 -5.35
CA THR A 623 -6.49 30.41 -4.01
C THR A 623 -5.00 30.44 -3.68
N GLU A 624 -4.10 29.82 -4.47
CA GLU A 624 -2.67 29.76 -4.12
C GLU A 624 -1.89 31.00 -4.62
N ASN A 625 -1.13 31.64 -3.71
CA ASN A 625 -0.30 32.82 -4.00
C ASN A 625 1.21 32.49 -4.00
N TYR A 626 2.04 33.41 -4.51
CA TYR A 626 3.49 33.21 -4.64
C TYR A 626 4.22 32.89 -3.31
N ASN A 627 3.75 33.43 -2.19
CA ASN A 627 4.34 33.16 -0.88
C ASN A 627 4.02 31.74 -0.37
N ALA A 628 2.80 31.25 -0.65
CA ALA A 628 2.42 29.87 -0.35
C ALA A 628 3.21 28.88 -1.21
N TRP A 629 3.54 29.24 -2.45
CA TRP A 629 4.47 28.47 -3.27
C TRP A 629 5.88 28.47 -2.67
N ALA A 630 6.47 29.64 -2.37
CA ALA A 630 7.84 29.69 -1.85
C ALA A 630 8.00 29.00 -0.49
N SER A 631 7.00 29.05 0.39
CA SER A 631 7.08 28.40 1.71
C SER A 631 7.13 26.88 1.65
N ARG A 632 6.65 26.26 0.56
CA ARG A 632 6.72 24.81 0.31
C ARG A 632 8.05 24.38 -0.32
N ASN A 633 8.88 25.33 -0.75
CA ASN A 633 10.18 25.07 -1.37
C ASN A 633 11.32 25.45 -0.43
N ARG A 634 12.44 24.72 -0.50
CA ARG A 634 13.66 25.02 0.26
C ARG A 634 14.74 25.55 -0.69
N PHE A 635 15.27 26.73 -0.39
CA PHE A 635 16.27 27.42 -1.19
C PHE A 635 17.61 27.47 -0.44
N HIS A 636 18.71 27.37 -1.16
CA HIS A 636 20.07 27.44 -0.64
C HIS A 636 20.92 28.46 -1.39
N VAL A 637 22.04 28.85 -0.77
CA VAL A 637 23.06 29.67 -1.43
C VAL A 637 23.57 28.93 -2.67
N GLY A 638 23.55 29.59 -3.82
CA GLY A 638 23.90 29.04 -5.13
C GLY A 638 22.70 28.74 -6.02
N ASP A 639 21.50 28.53 -5.44
CA ASP A 639 20.28 28.29 -6.21
C ASP A 639 19.89 29.52 -7.04
N SER A 640 19.21 29.31 -8.16
CA SER A 640 18.76 30.38 -9.05
C SER A 640 17.23 30.43 -9.17
N LEU A 641 16.69 31.64 -9.17
CA LEU A 641 15.28 31.90 -9.36
C LEU A 641 15.06 32.62 -10.69
N TYR A 642 14.23 32.03 -11.55
CA TYR A 642 13.92 32.58 -12.87
C TYR A 642 12.60 33.36 -12.86
N PHE A 643 12.67 34.62 -13.25
CA PHE A 643 11.51 35.48 -13.45
C PHE A 643 11.27 35.71 -14.93
N LYS A 644 10.01 35.58 -15.36
CA LYS A 644 9.56 35.98 -16.70
C LYS A 644 8.41 36.95 -16.55
N TYR A 645 8.53 38.12 -17.16
CA TYR A 645 7.55 39.20 -17.02
C TYR A 645 7.50 40.06 -18.30
N SER A 646 6.32 40.60 -18.57
CA SER A 646 6.06 41.45 -19.74
C SER A 646 5.47 42.77 -19.28
N ASN A 647 6.05 43.90 -19.70
CA ASN A 647 5.67 45.26 -19.27
C ASN A 647 5.70 45.47 -17.74
N ASP A 648 6.59 44.78 -17.04
CA ASP A 648 6.82 44.93 -15.60
C ASP A 648 8.33 44.86 -15.30
N SER A 649 8.71 44.83 -14.02
CA SER A 649 10.07 44.63 -13.54
C SER A 649 10.06 43.82 -12.24
N VAL A 650 11.19 43.18 -11.93
CA VAL A 650 11.37 42.47 -10.67
C VAL A 650 12.30 43.26 -9.79
N LEU A 651 11.82 43.59 -8.59
CA LEU A 651 12.58 44.34 -7.59
C LEU A 651 12.93 43.43 -6.43
N VAL A 652 14.21 43.33 -6.09
CA VAL A 652 14.66 42.81 -4.79
C VAL A 652 14.63 43.97 -3.82
N VAL A 653 13.95 43.81 -2.68
CA VAL A 653 13.72 44.90 -1.71
C VAL A 653 14.03 44.44 -0.28
N ASN A 654 14.04 45.37 0.66
CA ASN A 654 14.09 45.04 2.09
C ASN A 654 12.69 44.65 2.62
N LYS A 655 12.63 44.14 3.86
CA LYS A 655 11.38 43.70 4.50
C LYS A 655 10.33 44.80 4.62
N THR A 656 10.73 46.04 4.88
CA THR A 656 9.81 47.19 5.03
C THR A 656 9.19 47.55 3.69
N SER A 657 10.01 47.75 2.67
CA SER A 657 9.57 48.02 1.29
C SER A 657 8.70 46.90 0.72
N TYR A 658 8.98 45.63 1.07
CA TYR A 658 8.14 44.50 0.72
C TYR A 658 6.73 44.57 1.34
N LYS A 659 6.64 44.92 2.63
CA LYS A 659 5.35 45.04 3.33
C LYS A 659 4.49 46.16 2.74
N GLU A 660 5.13 47.27 2.38
CA GLU A 660 4.49 48.48 1.86
C GLU A 660 4.28 48.47 0.34
N CYS A 661 4.80 47.45 -0.37
CA CYS A 661 4.88 47.44 -1.83
C CYS A 661 5.55 48.71 -2.40
N SER A 662 6.60 49.17 -1.72
CA SER A 662 7.32 50.39 -2.07
C SER A 662 8.41 50.10 -3.11
N VAL A 663 8.30 50.74 -4.28
CA VAL A 663 9.21 50.58 -5.42
C VAL A 663 10.35 51.61 -5.45
N SER A 664 10.39 52.50 -4.44
CA SER A 664 11.20 53.72 -4.48
C SER A 664 12.70 53.50 -4.28
N HIS A 665 13.11 52.40 -3.63
CA HIS A 665 14.52 52.10 -3.32
C HIS A 665 14.81 50.59 -3.33
N PRO A 666 14.81 49.93 -4.50
CA PRO A 666 15.11 48.52 -4.58
C PRO A 666 16.59 48.23 -4.34
N VAL A 667 16.90 47.10 -3.70
CA VAL A 667 18.24 46.56 -3.57
C VAL A 667 18.79 46.16 -4.93
N PHE A 668 17.96 45.50 -5.75
CA PHE A 668 18.23 45.22 -7.16
C PHE A 668 16.96 45.43 -7.97
N LYS A 669 17.10 45.91 -9.21
CA LYS A 669 16.01 46.09 -10.16
C LYS A 669 16.37 45.40 -11.46
N PHE A 670 15.48 44.56 -11.95
CA PHE A 670 15.63 43.85 -13.21
C PHE A 670 14.51 44.27 -14.18
N GLU A 671 14.89 44.57 -15.42
CA GLU A 671 14.00 45.07 -16.48
C GLU A 671 14.20 44.32 -17.81
N ASP A 672 14.90 43.18 -17.78
CA ASP A 672 15.28 42.39 -18.96
C ASP A 672 14.12 41.53 -19.52
N GLY A 673 12.98 41.48 -18.82
CA GLY A 673 11.80 40.68 -19.19
C GLY A 673 11.94 39.20 -18.85
N GLU A 674 13.18 38.74 -18.70
CA GLU A 674 13.57 37.38 -18.35
C GLU A 674 14.83 37.42 -17.46
N THR A 675 14.65 37.38 -16.15
CA THR A 675 15.72 37.52 -15.16
C THR A 675 16.09 36.18 -14.54
N VAL A 676 17.38 35.90 -14.38
CA VAL A 676 17.89 34.86 -13.48
C VAL A 676 18.50 35.53 -12.24
N PHE A 677 17.96 35.26 -11.06
CA PHE A 677 18.52 35.73 -9.79
C PHE A 677 19.18 34.58 -9.02
N GLN A 678 20.50 34.62 -8.86
CA GLN A 678 21.23 33.63 -8.07
C GLN A 678 21.33 34.08 -6.61
N PHE A 679 20.99 33.18 -5.67
CA PHE A 679 21.11 33.46 -4.24
C PHE A 679 22.57 33.39 -3.81
N ASP A 680 23.14 34.52 -3.42
CA ASP A 680 24.56 34.66 -3.05
C ASP A 680 24.83 34.51 -1.54
N ARG A 681 23.77 34.53 -0.72
CA ARG A 681 23.85 34.45 0.74
C ARG A 681 22.60 33.80 1.33
N TYR A 682 22.72 33.35 2.57
CA TYR A 682 21.60 32.82 3.33
C TYR A 682 20.77 33.96 3.95
N GLY A 683 19.53 33.68 4.32
CA GLY A 683 18.60 34.66 4.87
C GLY A 683 17.38 34.87 3.99
N PHE A 684 16.61 35.92 4.27
CA PHE A 684 15.40 36.22 3.52
C PHE A 684 15.66 37.15 2.35
N PHE A 685 15.09 36.80 1.20
CA PHE A 685 15.03 37.65 0.01
C PHE A 685 13.57 38.02 -0.24
N TYR A 686 13.35 39.29 -0.55
CA TYR A 686 12.02 39.83 -0.78
C TYR A 686 11.95 40.36 -2.20
N PHE A 687 11.03 39.83 -2.98
CA PHE A 687 10.80 40.25 -4.36
C PHE A 687 9.42 40.89 -4.49
N ILE A 688 9.34 42.00 -5.20
CA ILE A 688 8.07 42.65 -5.56
C ILE A 688 8.06 42.99 -7.05
N SER A 689 6.86 43.06 -7.63
CA SER A 689 6.67 43.72 -8.93
C SER A 689 7.05 45.20 -8.83
N GLY A 690 7.64 45.73 -9.90
CA GLY A 690 7.92 47.17 -10.02
C GLY A 690 6.69 48.02 -10.33
N GLN A 691 5.54 47.39 -10.57
CA GLN A 691 4.24 48.06 -10.56
C GLN A 691 3.59 47.94 -9.16
N PRO A 692 3.38 49.05 -8.43
CA PRO A 692 2.85 49.01 -7.07
C PRO A 692 1.50 48.28 -6.94
N ASP A 693 0.63 48.42 -7.93
CA ASP A 693 -0.70 47.81 -7.92
C ASP A 693 -0.65 46.29 -8.10
N HIS A 694 0.31 45.78 -8.87
CA HIS A 694 0.56 44.35 -9.02
C HIS A 694 1.09 43.73 -7.71
N CYS A 695 2.01 44.43 -7.03
CA CYS A 695 2.49 43.99 -5.71
C CYS A 695 1.34 43.91 -4.69
N ARG A 696 0.45 44.91 -4.66
CA ARG A 696 -0.75 44.93 -3.79
C ARG A 696 -1.75 43.82 -4.14
N ALA A 697 -1.84 43.46 -5.42
CA ALA A 697 -2.63 42.33 -5.90
C ALA A 697 -2.00 40.96 -5.59
N GLY A 698 -0.85 40.93 -4.90
CA GLY A 698 -0.20 39.70 -4.45
C GLY A 698 0.98 39.24 -5.31
N GLN A 699 1.39 40.00 -6.33
CA GLN A 699 2.62 39.74 -7.09
C GLN A 699 3.88 40.14 -6.30
N ARG A 700 4.10 39.42 -5.21
CA ARG A 700 5.22 39.56 -4.29
C ARG A 700 5.59 38.21 -3.69
N LEU A 701 6.88 38.00 -3.47
CA LEU A 701 7.46 36.71 -3.12
C LEU A 701 8.50 36.87 -2.00
N ILE A 702 8.39 36.05 -0.96
CA ILE A 702 9.40 35.91 0.09
C ILE A 702 10.07 34.56 -0.07
N VAL A 703 11.39 34.58 -0.19
CA VAL A 703 12.22 33.37 -0.23
C VAL A 703 13.10 33.31 1.01
N ARG A 704 13.11 32.17 1.71
CA ARG A 704 14.07 31.90 2.79
C ARG A 704 15.18 31.01 2.25
N VAL A 705 16.40 31.54 2.20
CA VAL A 705 17.60 30.85 1.75
C VAL A 705 18.37 30.33 2.96
N MET A 706 18.75 29.06 2.92
CA MET A 706 19.43 28.36 4.01
C MET A 706 20.93 28.22 3.71
N VAL A 707 21.76 28.17 4.76
CA VAL A 707 23.20 27.88 4.66
C VAL A 707 23.40 26.40 4.28
N HIS A 708 24.28 26.11 3.33
CA HIS A 708 24.76 24.74 3.13
C HIS A 708 25.59 24.29 4.34
N PRO A 709 25.34 23.12 4.96
CA PRO A 709 26.08 22.70 6.15
C PRO A 709 27.53 22.28 5.89
N ALA A 710 28.08 22.64 4.73
CA ALA A 710 29.44 22.36 4.30
C ALA A 710 30.12 23.63 3.76
N THR A 711 30.18 24.69 4.56
CA THR A 711 31.15 25.78 4.36
C THR A 711 31.60 26.33 5.70
N ASN A 712 32.84 26.03 6.09
CA ASN A 712 33.61 26.89 6.99
C ASN A 712 33.86 28.22 6.26
N ALA A 713 32.92 29.16 6.38
CA ALA A 713 33.14 30.54 5.96
C ALA A 713 33.74 31.34 7.14
N PRO A 714 34.64 32.31 6.88
CA PRO A 714 35.33 33.06 7.94
C PRO A 714 34.35 33.86 8.81
N GLN A 715 34.74 34.10 10.07
CA GLN A 715 34.00 34.97 11.00
C GLN A 715 33.64 36.32 10.36
N PRO A 716 32.47 36.91 10.67
CA PRO A 716 32.18 38.29 10.32
C PRO A 716 33.19 39.23 10.99
N ALA A 717 33.67 40.23 10.24
CA ALA A 717 34.33 41.39 10.82
C ALA A 717 33.34 42.14 11.73
N ALA A 718 33.82 42.63 12.87
CA ALA A 718 33.01 43.32 13.87
C ALA A 718 32.31 44.56 13.31
N SER A 719 31.00 44.67 13.57
CA SER A 719 30.22 45.89 13.35
C SER A 719 30.41 46.85 14.54
N PRO A 720 30.46 48.18 14.32
CA PRO A 720 30.63 49.15 15.39
C PRO A 720 29.41 49.23 16.30
N GLU A 721 29.66 49.47 17.58
CA GLU A 721 28.65 49.69 18.63
C GLU A 721 27.59 50.73 18.22
N GLY A 722 26.33 50.38 18.49
CA GLY A 722 25.18 51.27 18.33
C GLY A 722 24.02 50.75 19.18
N SER A 723 23.92 51.32 20.38
CA SER A 723 22.93 51.08 21.44
C SER A 723 21.47 50.95 20.99
N GLY A 724 20.73 50.01 21.57
CA GLY A 724 19.28 50.14 21.73
C GLY A 724 18.47 48.84 21.79
N SER A 725 17.95 48.54 22.99
CA SER A 725 16.77 47.72 23.34
C SER A 725 16.74 46.24 22.93
N GLU A 726 17.03 45.38 23.89
CA GLU A 726 16.47 44.02 23.98
C GLU A 726 15.03 44.12 24.50
N ASP A 727 14.04 43.76 23.68
CA ASP A 727 12.79 43.16 24.13
C ASP A 727 12.75 41.76 23.49
N GLY A 728 12.73 40.75 24.36
CA GLY A 728 12.84 39.35 23.99
C GLY A 728 11.51 38.74 23.56
N ASP A 729 11.58 37.92 22.52
CA ASP A 729 10.63 36.82 22.28
C ASP A 729 11.46 35.56 22.00
N GLY A 730 11.50 34.66 22.98
CA GLY A 730 12.29 33.44 22.98
C GLY A 730 11.69 32.35 22.11
N TRP A 731 12.48 31.91 21.11
CA TRP A 731 12.23 30.67 20.35
C TRP A 731 13.50 29.78 20.20
N ASP A 732 14.59 30.08 20.90
CA ASP A 732 15.90 29.45 20.66
C ASP A 732 16.45 28.60 21.82
N SER A 733 15.68 27.63 22.35
CA SER A 733 16.24 26.69 23.35
C SER A 733 15.69 25.27 23.33
N PHE A 734 15.58 24.63 22.15
CA PHE A 734 15.20 23.21 22.08
C PHE A 734 16.16 22.26 21.34
N TRP A 735 17.32 22.71 20.84
CA TRP A 735 18.28 21.79 20.21
C TRP A 735 19.71 22.06 20.68
N GLY A 736 20.23 21.17 21.53
CA GLY A 736 21.66 21.05 21.78
C GLY A 736 22.42 20.56 20.54
N PRO A 737 23.76 20.71 20.50
CA PRO A 737 24.53 20.40 19.30
C PRO A 737 24.60 18.87 19.05
N PRO A 738 24.42 18.39 17.81
CA PRO A 738 24.59 16.99 17.46
C PRO A 738 26.07 16.59 17.30
N PRO A 739 26.41 15.30 17.44
CA PRO A 739 27.79 14.80 17.48
C PRO A 739 28.51 14.87 16.12
N VAL A 740 29.80 15.18 16.21
CA VAL A 740 30.77 15.31 15.11
C VAL A 740 31.17 13.93 14.60
N ASN A 741 30.56 13.47 13.51
CA ASN A 741 31.12 12.59 12.46
C ASN A 741 30.02 11.82 11.70
N SER A 742 29.47 12.38 10.62
CA SER A 742 28.92 11.58 9.50
C SER A 742 28.78 12.43 8.22
N THR A 743 29.80 12.36 7.37
CA THR A 743 29.98 13.16 6.14
C THR A 743 29.11 12.70 4.95
N ILE A 744 27.93 12.12 5.15
CA ILE A 744 27.15 11.47 4.07
C ILE A 744 25.74 12.03 3.84
N LYS A 745 25.20 12.88 4.73
CA LYS A 745 23.88 13.49 4.50
C LYS A 745 24.06 14.96 4.17
N LEU A 746 23.92 15.37 2.91
CA LEU A 746 23.33 16.67 2.51
C LEU A 746 23.29 16.97 1.01
N THR A 747 23.90 16.19 0.13
CA THR A 747 23.98 16.53 -1.31
C THR A 747 22.73 16.15 -2.14
N ILE A 748 21.79 15.34 -1.61
CA ILE A 748 20.76 14.70 -2.45
C ILE A 748 19.34 15.28 -2.29
N ALA A 749 19.12 16.22 -1.38
CA ALA A 749 17.79 16.79 -1.12
C ALA A 749 17.32 17.86 -2.13
N SER A 750 18.21 18.34 -3.02
CA SER A 750 17.91 19.41 -3.99
C SER A 750 17.18 18.92 -5.26
N TYR A 751 17.20 17.62 -5.54
CA TYR A 751 16.85 17.11 -6.86
C TYR A 751 15.33 16.90 -7.14
N PHE A 752 14.42 16.93 -6.14
CA PHE A 752 13.13 16.20 -6.27
C PHE A 752 11.82 16.91 -5.91
N LEU A 753 11.75 18.25 -5.94
CA LEU A 753 10.47 18.95 -5.72
C LEU A 753 9.55 19.06 -6.97
N THR A 754 9.94 18.52 -8.13
CA THR A 754 9.23 18.73 -9.42
C THR A 754 8.93 17.48 -10.24
N ALA A 755 8.89 16.32 -9.60
CA ALA A 755 8.67 15.03 -10.25
C ALA A 755 7.24 14.80 -10.85
N LEU A 756 6.30 15.75 -10.78
CA LEU A 756 4.97 15.63 -11.44
C LEU A 756 4.93 16.30 -12.82
N SER A 757 5.66 17.40 -13.00
CA SER A 757 5.80 18.04 -14.31
C SER A 757 6.72 17.24 -15.23
N GLY A 758 7.80 16.64 -14.70
CA GLY A 758 8.77 15.88 -15.49
C GLY A 758 8.18 14.68 -16.25
N MET A 759 7.26 13.91 -15.64
CA MET A 759 6.70 12.72 -16.30
C MET A 759 5.76 13.10 -17.48
N LEU A 760 4.92 14.12 -17.29
CA LEU A 760 4.09 14.71 -18.36
C LEU A 760 4.93 15.42 -19.43
N VAL A 761 6.01 16.08 -19.03
CA VAL A 761 6.93 16.77 -19.95
C VAL A 761 7.68 15.77 -20.82
N VAL A 762 8.16 14.64 -20.30
CA VAL A 762 8.82 13.58 -21.10
C VAL A 762 7.83 12.92 -22.06
N LEU A 763 6.59 12.62 -21.64
CA LEU A 763 5.54 12.11 -22.52
C LEU A 763 5.16 13.12 -23.62
N TYR A 764 5.03 14.41 -23.30
CA TYR A 764 4.67 15.47 -24.24
C TYR A 764 5.85 15.96 -25.11
N LEU A 765 7.10 15.65 -24.74
CA LEU A 765 8.31 15.99 -25.49
C LEU A 765 8.75 14.90 -26.47
N LEU A 766 8.38 13.64 -26.19
CA LEU A 766 8.74 12.47 -27.00
C LEU A 766 7.64 12.03 -27.98
N MET A 767 6.38 12.36 -27.72
CA MET A 767 5.30 12.42 -28.73
C MET A 767 5.48 13.63 -29.62
#